data_AF-A0A369H3Q1-F1
#
_entry.id   AF-A0A369H3Q1-F1
#
_cell.length_a   1.000
_cell.length_b   1.000
_cell.length_c   1.000
_cell.angle_alpha   90.00
_cell.angle_beta   90.00
_cell.angle_gamma   90.00
#
_symmetry.space_group_name_H-M   'P 1'
#
loop_
_entity.id
_entity.type
_entity.pdbx_description
1 polymer ?
#
loop_
_entity_poly.entity_id
_entity_poly.type
_entity_poly.pdbx_seq_one_letter_code
_entity_poly.pdbx_strand_id
1 'polypeptide(L)'
;MRWTNVVVSVASLCLSCLASSTPSSLTSISRRNGGTKQESVRYLYRGAKRSPQEIRARGGFRPLGPNWSDNPQAFSIDRHFIAGIGGSDLDQDSFEEFETAYVSFSREQAFASRYGSWLYEVHATRNVLDPSDVYVYPDAEVFALGGVRWSQVVRFKWLHDQNSEWMPNPEYAKDVWENSPVSGTQTDVPKQLLDQDEGNWEKTEARETAIEYMGRSDMKASLGEFPHRFEAYPVREDIPGPREVPPRQRVVFTEEEIQQREEFFKWLNMCKRDDSSCLFAKGGKDKLALSEHDDFVRLSEELASKDFEHLAIKFGVAKLVEHHEKLSLSDLHGLSKGYKPIATSTIRRVKVWGARALTVPLLGLYAKDVVDVFSKDTTALDRAAVVTSIVPFVGCGVQAAANVQNQQTDLADTALCLVGDALLLTPAWPLGLVVHFSRFFLDAVRDYFHITNLFHQDTVKKQETEGWLAYCEEVNKYIQSSVFEANIRTQYMAELAVVVSRASQARAELMLGAEKLVRANSTTEEAREKIREDVRDKMGLIEQLICFRAASTKEGLRTTFRQALKRWMLNQHEQYMVNFYRALRHEAVNRTSTSELGFVKSLDAHVLAMKSLDEPSTVVPTGTLDSLGRAIDGHIDRLQTPSPCQVVYKIVPPVDGSEEELVTSRRRA
;
A
#
# COMPACT_ATOMS: atom_id res chain seq x y z
N MET A 1 -6.89 -60.99 -15.97
CA MET A 1 -7.71 -59.89 -16.55
C MET A 1 -7.42 -58.62 -15.75
N ARG A 2 -7.51 -57.43 -16.37
CA ARG A 2 -7.32 -56.14 -15.68
C ARG A 2 -8.65 -55.42 -15.55
N TRP A 3 -8.91 -54.81 -14.41
CA TRP A 3 -9.87 -53.70 -14.25
C TRP A 3 -9.18 -52.61 -13.46
N THR A 4 -9.04 -51.43 -14.07
CA THR A 4 -8.44 -50.23 -13.47
C THR A 4 -9.54 -49.22 -13.21
N ASN A 5 -9.89 -49.02 -11.94
CA ASN A 5 -10.81 -47.93 -11.57
C ASN A 5 -10.03 -46.61 -11.55
N VAL A 6 -10.57 -45.62 -12.25
CA VAL A 6 -9.94 -44.31 -12.46
C VAL A 6 -10.37 -43.34 -11.37
N VAL A 7 -9.40 -42.76 -10.66
CA VAL A 7 -9.65 -41.58 -9.81
C VAL A 7 -9.66 -40.35 -10.71
N VAL A 8 -10.84 -39.73 -10.88
CA VAL A 8 -10.99 -38.49 -11.65
C VAL A 8 -10.68 -37.29 -10.73
N SER A 9 -9.72 -36.45 -11.12
CA SER A 9 -9.35 -35.27 -10.35
C SER A 9 -10.38 -34.15 -10.53
N VAL A 10 -10.99 -33.70 -9.43
CA VAL A 10 -12.01 -32.62 -9.42
C VAL A 10 -11.45 -31.30 -9.98
N ALA A 11 -10.14 -31.06 -9.86
CA ALA A 11 -9.47 -29.87 -10.38
C ALA A 11 -9.67 -29.67 -11.90
N SER A 12 -9.91 -30.73 -12.67
CA SER A 12 -10.12 -30.64 -14.11
C SER A 12 -11.49 -30.08 -14.51
N LEU A 13 -12.54 -30.21 -13.68
CA LEU A 13 -13.88 -29.74 -14.03
C LEU A 13 -14.03 -28.21 -13.96
N CYS A 14 -13.39 -27.56 -12.99
CA CYS A 14 -13.50 -26.11 -12.82
C CYS A 14 -12.86 -25.31 -13.97
N LEU A 15 -11.86 -25.87 -14.65
CA LEU A 15 -11.17 -25.20 -15.77
C LEU A 15 -11.95 -25.30 -17.09
N SER A 16 -12.72 -26.37 -17.32
CA SER A 16 -13.51 -26.53 -18.55
C SER A 16 -14.62 -25.48 -18.73
N CYS A 17 -15.12 -24.87 -17.64
CA CYS A 17 -16.21 -23.90 -17.69
C CYS A 17 -15.81 -22.49 -18.16
N LEU A 18 -14.51 -22.24 -18.43
CA LEU A 18 -13.99 -20.93 -18.83
C LEU A 18 -13.50 -20.87 -20.30
N ALA A 19 -13.53 -21.99 -21.03
CA ALA A 19 -12.79 -22.15 -22.29
C ALA A 19 -13.65 -22.15 -23.58
N SER A 20 -14.94 -21.80 -23.51
CA SER A 20 -15.87 -21.91 -24.64
C SER A 20 -16.80 -20.71 -24.83
N SER A 21 -16.27 -19.61 -25.36
CA SER A 21 -17.06 -18.52 -25.93
C SER A 21 -16.44 -18.03 -27.24
N THR A 22 -17.14 -18.23 -28.36
CA THR A 22 -16.76 -17.69 -29.67
C THR A 22 -16.99 -16.17 -29.72
N PRO A 23 -16.15 -15.41 -30.45
CA PRO A 23 -16.16 -13.94 -30.40
C PRO A 23 -17.39 -13.34 -31.09
N SER A 24 -18.44 -13.09 -30.31
CA SER A 24 -19.57 -12.23 -30.71
C SER A 24 -19.24 -10.78 -30.37
N SER A 25 -19.34 -9.88 -31.34
CA SER A 25 -18.94 -8.48 -31.18
C SER A 25 -19.82 -7.74 -30.17
N LEU A 26 -19.29 -7.55 -28.95
CA LEU A 26 -19.92 -6.74 -27.92
C LEU A 26 -19.48 -5.28 -28.05
N THR A 27 -20.37 -4.45 -28.59
CA THR A 27 -20.23 -2.99 -28.56
C THR A 27 -20.13 -2.48 -27.12
N SER A 28 -19.02 -1.79 -26.82
CA SER A 28 -18.77 -0.93 -25.65
C SER A 28 -19.86 -0.92 -24.56
N ILE A 29 -19.71 -1.79 -23.56
CA ILE A 29 -20.46 -1.66 -22.30
C ILE A 29 -19.83 -0.50 -21.52
N SER A 30 -20.34 0.71 -21.79
CA SER A 30 -19.98 1.91 -21.03
C SER A 30 -20.36 1.72 -19.56
N ARG A 31 -19.36 1.51 -18.70
CA ARG A 31 -19.56 1.50 -17.23
C ARG A 31 -20.19 2.83 -16.83
N ARG A 32 -21.40 2.78 -16.27
CA ARG A 32 -22.02 3.95 -15.64
C ARG A 32 -21.21 4.31 -14.40
N ASN A 33 -20.54 5.47 -14.43
CA ASN A 33 -19.82 6.01 -13.29
C ASN A 33 -20.80 6.51 -12.20
N GLY A 34 -21.37 5.57 -11.44
CA GLY A 34 -22.08 5.82 -10.19
C GLY A 34 -21.15 5.96 -8.98
N GLY A 35 -19.84 6.17 -9.21
CA GLY A 35 -18.88 6.42 -8.14
C GLY A 35 -19.15 7.76 -7.47
N THR A 36 -19.06 7.81 -6.15
CA THR A 36 -19.04 9.06 -5.38
C THR A 36 -17.88 9.91 -5.87
N LYS A 37 -18.16 11.02 -6.58
CA LYS A 37 -17.12 11.96 -7.01
C LYS A 37 -16.32 12.41 -5.79
N GLN A 38 -15.00 12.27 -5.86
CA GLN A 38 -14.12 12.73 -4.79
C GLN A 38 -14.27 14.25 -4.60
N GLU A 39 -14.42 14.68 -3.35
CA GLU A 39 -14.56 16.10 -3.03
C GLU A 39 -13.26 16.86 -3.27
N SER A 40 -13.36 18.06 -3.83
CA SER A 40 -12.20 18.90 -4.14
C SER A 40 -11.53 19.39 -2.85
N VAL A 41 -10.26 19.07 -2.67
CA VAL A 41 -9.51 19.43 -1.46
C VAL A 41 -9.08 20.90 -1.53
N ARG A 42 -9.26 21.65 -0.43
CA ARG A 42 -8.89 23.09 -0.34
C ARG A 42 -7.46 23.34 0.13
N TYR A 43 -6.90 22.48 0.98
CA TYR A 43 -5.57 22.65 1.55
C TYR A 43 -4.70 21.43 1.28
N LEU A 44 -3.47 21.70 0.84
CA LEU A 44 -2.53 20.69 0.39
C LEU A 44 -1.19 20.88 1.07
N TYR A 45 -0.46 19.78 1.22
CA TYR A 45 0.77 19.71 1.99
C TYR A 45 1.96 19.35 1.11
N ARG A 46 3.10 20.00 1.31
CA ARG A 46 4.35 19.63 0.64
C ARG A 46 5.53 19.69 1.58
N GLY A 47 6.29 18.60 1.65
CA GLY A 47 7.64 18.61 2.20
C GLY A 47 8.60 19.22 1.19
N ALA A 48 9.57 20.00 1.67
CA ALA A 48 10.73 20.40 0.87
C ALA A 48 11.99 20.54 1.74
N LYS A 49 13.15 20.43 1.09
CA LYS A 49 14.45 20.79 1.69
C LYS A 49 14.65 22.33 1.69
N ARG A 50 14.17 23.01 0.64
CA ARG A 50 14.19 24.47 0.49
C ARG A 50 13.40 25.16 1.60
N SER A 51 13.94 26.26 2.10
CA SER A 51 13.37 27.15 3.12
C SER A 51 12.27 28.09 2.60
N PRO A 52 11.42 28.62 3.50
CA PRO A 52 10.42 29.62 3.15
C PRO A 52 11.02 30.80 2.37
N GLN A 53 12.17 31.31 2.80
CA GLN A 53 12.91 32.38 2.12
C GLN A 53 13.31 32.00 0.68
N GLU A 54 13.80 30.78 0.44
CA GLU A 54 14.18 30.30 -0.90
C GLU A 54 12.98 30.07 -1.83
N ILE A 55 11.89 29.50 -1.31
CA ILE A 55 10.65 29.30 -2.07
C ILE A 55 10.07 30.67 -2.44
N ARG A 56 10.01 31.59 -1.47
CA ARG A 56 9.58 32.97 -1.65
C ARG A 56 10.44 33.75 -2.66
N ALA A 57 11.76 33.69 -2.56
CA ALA A 57 12.66 34.40 -3.50
C ALA A 57 12.46 33.94 -4.95
N ARG A 58 11.99 32.70 -5.18
CA ARG A 58 11.62 32.15 -6.50
C ARG A 58 10.17 32.39 -6.90
N GLY A 59 9.40 33.12 -6.09
CA GLY A 59 7.99 33.41 -6.30
C GLY A 59 7.02 32.29 -5.96
N GLY A 60 7.49 31.21 -5.34
CA GLY A 60 6.71 30.02 -5.00
C GLY A 60 7.35 28.71 -5.45
N PHE A 61 6.54 27.65 -5.50
CA PHE A 61 6.95 26.35 -6.02
C PHE A 61 6.85 26.33 -7.54
N ARG A 62 7.95 26.68 -8.20
CA ARG A 62 8.11 26.55 -9.66
C ARG A 62 8.28 25.08 -10.10
N PRO A 63 7.85 24.72 -11.32
CA PRO A 63 8.23 23.48 -11.99
C PRO A 63 9.76 23.41 -12.26
N LEU A 64 10.24 22.29 -12.79
CA LEU A 64 11.67 21.98 -12.94
C LEU A 64 12.09 21.95 -14.43
N GLY A 65 13.34 22.33 -14.70
CA GLY A 65 13.84 22.61 -16.05
C GLY A 65 13.73 24.10 -16.41
N PRO A 66 14.65 24.66 -17.22
CA PRO A 66 14.53 26.02 -17.74
C PRO A 66 13.50 26.15 -18.88
N ASN A 67 13.29 25.10 -19.67
CA ASN A 67 12.57 25.06 -20.95
C ASN A 67 11.30 24.18 -20.91
N TRP A 68 10.87 23.73 -19.72
CA TRP A 68 9.72 22.84 -19.53
C TRP A 68 8.44 23.27 -20.26
N SER A 69 8.27 24.58 -20.50
CA SER A 69 7.13 25.15 -21.24
C SER A 69 7.07 24.74 -22.70
N ASP A 70 8.21 24.37 -23.28
CA ASP A 70 8.39 24.12 -24.71
C ASP A 70 8.73 22.66 -25.01
N ASN A 71 9.08 21.90 -23.96
CA ASN A 71 9.30 20.46 -23.96
C ASN A 71 7.97 19.69 -23.80
N PRO A 72 7.49 18.92 -24.81
CA PRO A 72 6.24 18.16 -24.68
C PRO A 72 6.28 17.10 -23.57
N GLN A 73 7.44 16.46 -23.35
CA GLN A 73 7.59 15.41 -22.33
C GLN A 73 7.40 15.94 -20.90
N ALA A 74 7.55 17.25 -20.68
CA ALA A 74 7.33 17.87 -19.38
C ALA A 74 5.84 17.84 -18.95
N PHE A 75 4.91 17.60 -19.88
CA PHE A 75 3.46 17.64 -19.65
C PHE A 75 2.82 16.25 -19.41
N SER A 76 3.60 15.18 -19.31
CA SER A 76 3.12 13.87 -18.84
C SER A 76 3.15 13.80 -17.31
N ILE A 77 1.99 13.53 -16.68
CA ILE A 77 1.91 13.29 -15.23
C ILE A 77 2.66 12.01 -14.86
N ASP A 78 2.55 10.96 -15.68
CA ASP A 78 3.24 9.68 -15.44
C ASP A 78 4.76 9.82 -15.50
N ARG A 79 5.32 10.53 -16.50
CA ARG A 79 6.76 10.82 -16.54
C ARG A 79 7.20 11.63 -15.31
N HIS A 80 6.41 12.60 -14.87
CA HIS A 80 6.69 13.38 -13.66
C HIS A 80 6.66 12.51 -12.39
N PHE A 81 5.67 11.63 -12.25
CA PHE A 81 5.51 10.73 -11.10
C PHE A 81 6.61 9.66 -11.06
N ILE A 82 6.87 8.98 -12.18
CA ILE A 82 7.88 7.93 -12.31
C ILE A 82 9.29 8.48 -12.02
N ALA A 83 9.58 9.70 -12.46
CA ALA A 83 10.88 10.37 -12.30
C ALA A 83 11.22 10.80 -10.86
N GLY A 84 10.26 10.76 -9.94
CA GLY A 84 10.49 10.98 -8.51
C GLY A 84 10.95 12.41 -8.16
N ILE A 85 11.67 12.55 -7.05
CA ILE A 85 12.00 13.86 -6.48
C ILE A 85 13.18 14.49 -7.24
N GLY A 86 12.85 15.17 -8.34
CA GLY A 86 13.78 15.97 -9.13
C GLY A 86 14.50 15.20 -10.23
N GLY A 87 13.84 14.19 -10.83
CA GLY A 87 14.39 13.43 -11.96
C GLY A 87 15.29 12.27 -11.55
N SER A 88 15.32 11.92 -10.26
CA SER A 88 16.26 10.94 -9.68
C SER A 88 16.03 9.49 -10.10
N ASP A 89 14.92 9.19 -10.77
CA ASP A 89 14.46 7.83 -11.05
C ASP A 89 14.41 7.50 -12.55
N LEU A 90 14.72 8.47 -13.43
CA LEU A 90 14.92 8.21 -14.86
C LEU A 90 16.36 7.71 -15.10
N ASP A 91 16.53 6.81 -16.08
CA ASP A 91 17.84 6.30 -16.46
C ASP A 91 18.74 7.46 -16.96
N GLN A 92 19.84 7.74 -16.27
CA GLN A 92 20.75 8.87 -16.58
C GLN A 92 21.46 8.78 -17.95
N ASP A 93 21.26 7.70 -18.69
CA ASP A 93 21.79 7.51 -20.04
C ASP A 93 21.09 8.42 -21.08
N SER A 94 19.92 9.02 -20.76
CA SER A 94 19.38 10.15 -21.52
C SER A 94 20.01 11.47 -21.05
N PHE A 95 20.87 12.07 -21.88
CA PHE A 95 21.65 13.28 -21.57
C PHE A 95 20.85 14.60 -21.41
N GLU A 96 19.52 14.54 -21.36
CA GLU A 96 18.65 15.71 -21.19
C GLU A 96 18.35 15.96 -19.71
N GLU A 97 18.44 17.21 -19.26
CA GLU A 97 18.04 17.57 -17.90
C GLU A 97 16.55 17.27 -17.70
N PHE A 98 16.18 16.61 -16.59
CA PHE A 98 14.77 16.27 -16.34
C PHE A 98 13.92 17.53 -16.12
N GLU A 99 13.09 17.83 -17.11
CA GLU A 99 12.08 18.87 -17.07
C GLU A 99 10.68 18.32 -16.78
N THR A 100 9.89 19.08 -16.03
CA THR A 100 8.48 18.78 -15.72
C THR A 100 7.69 20.08 -15.56
N ALA A 101 6.45 20.09 -16.06
CA ALA A 101 5.47 21.16 -15.90
C ALA A 101 4.78 21.16 -14.53
N TYR A 102 5.02 20.14 -13.70
CA TYR A 102 4.27 19.87 -12.47
C TYR A 102 5.09 20.08 -11.19
N VAL A 103 4.37 20.28 -10.09
CA VAL A 103 4.90 20.15 -8.73
C VAL A 103 3.95 19.26 -7.92
N SER A 104 4.45 18.14 -7.38
CA SER A 104 3.66 17.26 -6.50
C SER A 104 3.29 17.91 -5.17
N PHE A 105 2.06 17.68 -4.71
CA PHE A 105 1.59 17.96 -3.37
C PHE A 105 0.88 16.72 -2.81
N SER A 106 0.60 16.73 -1.51
CA SER A 106 -0.12 15.68 -0.80
C SER A 106 -1.43 16.23 -0.23
N ARG A 107 -2.51 15.46 -0.34
CA ARG A 107 -3.77 15.70 0.38
C ARG A 107 -3.60 15.51 1.89
N GLU A 108 -2.62 14.71 2.30
CA GLU A 108 -2.33 14.37 3.70
C GLU A 108 -1.02 14.98 4.21
N GLN A 109 -1.09 15.65 5.37
CA GLN A 109 0.06 16.19 6.08
C GLN A 109 1.09 15.10 6.45
N ALA A 110 0.62 13.90 6.82
CA ALA A 110 1.45 12.78 7.27
C ALA A 110 2.23 12.06 6.15
N PHE A 111 1.86 12.30 4.89
CA PHE A 111 2.66 11.90 3.72
C PHE A 111 3.63 13.01 3.31
N ALA A 112 3.19 14.28 3.28
CA ALA A 112 4.04 15.41 2.95
C ALA A 112 5.25 15.58 3.86
N SER A 113 5.10 15.36 5.18
CA SER A 113 6.18 15.48 6.17
C SER A 113 7.37 14.54 5.91
N ARG A 114 7.21 13.51 5.08
CA ARG A 114 8.27 12.55 4.71
C ARG A 114 9.29 13.15 3.74
N TYR A 115 8.92 14.21 3.01
CA TYR A 115 9.63 14.68 1.82
C TYR A 115 10.43 15.97 2.00
N GLY A 116 10.98 16.23 3.19
CA GLY A 116 11.78 17.42 3.39
C GLY A 116 12.29 17.65 4.81
N SER A 117 12.39 18.92 5.16
CA SER A 117 12.70 19.42 6.50
C SER A 117 11.85 20.65 6.82
N TRP A 118 11.42 21.37 5.79
CA TRP A 118 10.25 22.24 5.85
C TRP A 118 9.00 21.50 5.37
N LEU A 119 7.87 21.76 6.02
CA LEU A 119 6.53 21.37 5.61
C LEU A 119 5.70 22.63 5.36
N TYR A 120 5.01 22.67 4.22
CA TYR A 120 4.18 23.78 3.79
C TYR A 120 2.73 23.32 3.70
N GLU A 121 1.80 24.21 4.05
CA GLU A 121 0.39 24.13 3.70
C GLU A 121 0.08 25.19 2.63
N VAL A 122 -0.65 24.78 1.60
CA VAL A 122 -0.93 25.55 0.39
C VAL A 122 -2.42 25.54 0.11
N HIS A 123 -2.98 26.70 -0.23
CA HIS A 123 -4.34 26.81 -0.73
C HIS A 123 -4.42 26.30 -2.17
N ALA A 124 -5.20 25.24 -2.37
CA ALA A 124 -5.37 24.59 -3.66
C ALA A 124 -6.16 25.48 -4.63
N THR A 125 -5.72 25.47 -5.88
CA THR A 125 -6.47 25.99 -7.03
C THR A 125 -6.55 24.92 -8.11
N ARG A 126 -7.50 25.02 -9.05
CA ARG A 126 -7.80 23.95 -10.03
C ARG A 126 -6.64 23.56 -10.96
N ASN A 127 -5.56 24.33 -11.02
CA ASN A 127 -4.34 23.89 -11.69
C ASN A 127 -3.65 22.72 -10.95
N VAL A 128 -4.04 22.44 -9.70
CA VAL A 128 -3.73 21.21 -9.00
C VAL A 128 -4.72 20.12 -9.41
N LEU A 129 -4.21 19.19 -10.21
CA LEU A 129 -4.90 18.02 -10.73
C LEU A 129 -4.89 16.92 -9.66
N ASP A 130 -6.06 16.37 -9.33
CA ASP A 130 -6.28 15.33 -8.32
C ASP A 130 -6.83 14.08 -9.01
N PRO A 131 -5.97 13.23 -9.59
CA PRO A 131 -6.35 12.07 -10.39
C PRO A 131 -6.71 10.84 -9.52
N SER A 132 -7.49 11.05 -8.45
CA SER A 132 -7.81 9.99 -7.48
C SER A 132 -8.87 8.98 -7.93
N ASP A 133 -9.32 9.04 -9.19
CA ASP A 133 -9.98 7.94 -9.89
C ASP A 133 -8.99 7.02 -10.64
N VAL A 134 -7.71 7.44 -10.79
CA VAL A 134 -6.63 6.67 -11.42
C VAL A 134 -5.81 5.91 -10.37
N TYR A 135 -6.04 4.60 -10.30
CA TYR A 135 -5.43 3.65 -9.33
C TYR A 135 -3.89 3.55 -9.35
N VAL A 136 -3.19 4.25 -10.24
CA VAL A 136 -1.72 4.19 -10.38
C VAL A 136 -1.00 5.18 -9.45
N TYR A 137 -1.62 6.30 -9.11
CA TYR A 137 -1.04 7.28 -8.18
C TYR A 137 -1.45 6.95 -6.74
N PRO A 138 -0.58 7.19 -5.72
CA PRO A 138 -0.95 6.98 -4.33
C PRO A 138 -2.13 7.88 -3.93
N ASP A 139 -3.07 7.37 -3.14
CA ASP A 139 -4.30 8.08 -2.68
C ASP A 139 -4.06 9.49 -2.09
N ALA A 140 -2.83 9.84 -1.73
CA ALA A 140 -2.45 11.15 -1.22
C ALA A 140 -1.89 12.13 -2.26
N GLU A 141 -1.38 11.72 -3.44
CA GLU A 141 -0.61 12.61 -4.32
C GLU A 141 -1.47 13.38 -5.35
N VAL A 142 -1.15 14.67 -5.57
CA VAL A 142 -1.82 15.56 -6.53
C VAL A 142 -0.80 16.49 -7.21
N PHE A 143 -1.08 16.96 -8.42
CA PHE A 143 -0.07 17.55 -9.32
C PHE A 143 -0.42 18.99 -9.74
N ALA A 144 0.37 19.97 -9.28
CA ALA A 144 0.19 21.39 -9.61
C ALA A 144 0.81 21.74 -10.97
N LEU A 145 0.00 21.79 -12.02
CA LEU A 145 0.38 22.22 -13.37
C LEU A 145 0.79 23.71 -13.36
N GLY A 146 1.99 24.01 -13.85
CA GLY A 146 2.60 25.34 -13.78
C GLY A 146 3.13 25.73 -12.39
N GLY A 147 3.00 24.86 -11.39
CA GLY A 147 3.43 25.11 -10.01
C GLY A 147 2.43 25.90 -9.15
N VAL A 148 2.93 26.52 -8.08
CA VAL A 148 2.14 27.22 -7.06
C VAL A 148 2.83 28.53 -6.69
N ARG A 149 2.08 29.65 -6.71
CA ARG A 149 2.58 30.99 -6.33
C ARG A 149 2.85 31.09 -4.83
N TRP A 150 3.82 31.91 -4.44
CA TRP A 150 4.15 32.13 -3.02
C TRP A 150 2.96 32.63 -2.22
N SER A 151 2.14 33.52 -2.81
CA SER A 151 0.93 34.04 -2.16
C SER A 151 -0.18 32.99 -1.95
N GLN A 152 -0.06 31.77 -2.48
CA GLN A 152 -0.94 30.63 -2.18
C GLN A 152 -0.44 29.79 -0.99
N VAL A 153 0.80 29.97 -0.54
CA VAL A 153 1.32 29.30 0.66
C VAL A 153 0.63 29.92 1.87
N VAL A 154 -0.11 29.13 2.63
CA VAL A 154 -0.87 29.58 3.80
C VAL A 154 0.04 29.72 5.01
N ARG A 155 0.85 28.69 5.26
CA ARG A 155 1.71 28.55 6.43
C ARG A 155 2.78 27.49 6.20
N PHE A 156 3.85 27.54 7.00
CA PHE A 156 4.98 26.62 6.93
C PHE A 156 5.55 26.29 8.30
N LYS A 157 6.25 25.17 8.44
CA LYS A 157 6.92 24.77 9.67
C LYS A 157 8.17 23.91 9.46
N TRP A 158 9.08 23.97 10.44
CA TRP A 158 10.29 23.17 10.46
C TRP A 158 10.04 21.85 11.20
N LEU A 159 10.28 20.73 10.53
CA LEU A 159 9.90 19.39 10.98
C LEU A 159 10.79 18.81 12.08
N HIS A 160 11.92 19.45 12.39
CA HIS A 160 12.89 18.95 13.39
C HIS A 160 12.86 19.70 14.72
N ASP A 161 12.02 20.72 14.87
CA ASP A 161 11.72 21.31 16.19
C ASP A 161 10.70 20.39 16.91
N GLN A 162 10.94 20.03 18.18
CA GLN A 162 10.09 19.08 18.92
C GLN A 162 8.62 19.51 18.95
N ASN A 163 8.39 20.79 19.24
CA ASN A 163 7.08 21.45 19.13
C ASN A 163 7.05 22.25 17.82
N SER A 164 6.98 21.54 16.69
CA SER A 164 6.91 22.12 15.34
C SER A 164 5.60 22.89 15.14
N GLU A 165 5.59 24.17 15.51
CA GLU A 165 4.47 25.10 15.33
C GLU A 165 4.36 25.61 13.88
N TRP A 166 3.15 25.96 13.47
CA TRP A 166 2.88 26.52 12.14
C TRP A 166 3.06 28.04 12.13
N MET A 167 4.06 28.52 11.39
CA MET A 167 4.23 29.95 11.11
C MET A 167 3.33 30.36 9.93
N PRO A 168 2.45 31.37 10.08
CA PRO A 168 1.65 31.89 8.97
C PRO A 168 2.53 32.59 7.94
N ASN A 169 2.18 32.49 6.65
CA ASN A 169 2.80 33.31 5.62
C ASN A 169 2.19 34.73 5.67
N PRO A 170 2.97 35.79 5.96
CA PRO A 170 2.46 37.17 6.01
C PRO A 170 2.05 37.71 4.63
N GLU A 171 2.32 36.96 3.55
CA GLU A 171 1.98 37.32 2.16
C GLU A 171 0.98 36.32 1.54
N TYR A 172 0.31 35.50 2.36
CA TYR A 172 -0.83 34.69 1.91
C TYR A 172 -1.98 35.60 1.47
N ALA A 173 -2.32 35.61 0.18
CA ALA A 173 -3.34 36.47 -0.39
C ALA A 173 -4.75 35.88 -0.17
N LYS A 174 -5.12 35.77 1.12
CA LYS A 174 -6.33 35.09 1.60
C LYS A 174 -7.58 35.40 0.78
N ASP A 175 -7.91 36.69 0.64
CA ASP A 175 -9.14 37.13 0.00
C ASP A 175 -9.18 36.85 -1.51
N VAL A 176 -8.02 36.66 -2.14
CA VAL A 176 -7.88 36.28 -3.56
C VAL A 176 -8.14 34.78 -3.74
N TRP A 177 -7.61 33.94 -2.85
CA TRP A 177 -7.63 32.49 -3.03
C TRP A 177 -8.85 31.80 -2.42
N GLU A 178 -9.29 32.18 -1.22
CA GLU A 178 -10.44 31.55 -0.57
C GLU A 178 -11.75 31.83 -1.31
N ASN A 179 -11.87 33.03 -1.90
CA ASN A 179 -13.01 33.46 -2.72
C ASN A 179 -12.84 33.16 -4.23
N SER A 180 -11.76 32.50 -4.64
CA SER A 180 -11.44 32.29 -6.06
C SER A 180 -12.46 31.36 -6.75
N PRO A 181 -12.92 31.66 -7.97
CA PRO A 181 -13.78 30.75 -8.74
C PRO A 181 -13.07 29.42 -9.12
N VAL A 182 -11.74 29.38 -8.98
CA VAL A 182 -10.90 28.18 -9.19
C VAL A 182 -10.29 27.64 -7.89
N SER A 183 -10.86 27.99 -6.72
CA SER A 183 -10.50 27.44 -5.41
C SER A 183 -10.79 25.93 -5.32
N GLY A 184 -9.86 25.15 -4.75
CA GLY A 184 -9.92 23.69 -4.64
C GLY A 184 -9.25 22.92 -5.79
N THR A 185 -8.99 21.61 -5.61
CA THR A 185 -8.40 20.72 -6.63
C THR A 185 -9.34 20.45 -7.82
N GLN A 186 -8.77 20.08 -8.97
CA GLN A 186 -9.53 19.55 -10.11
C GLN A 186 -9.53 18.02 -10.05
N THR A 187 -10.68 17.41 -9.71
CA THR A 187 -10.85 15.94 -9.66
C THR A 187 -11.37 15.31 -10.97
N ASP A 188 -11.73 16.13 -11.95
CA ASP A 188 -12.12 15.68 -13.32
C ASP A 188 -10.95 16.03 -14.26
N VAL A 189 -9.87 15.24 -14.18
CA VAL A 189 -8.58 15.56 -14.81
C VAL A 189 -8.58 15.17 -16.30
N PRO A 190 -8.13 16.03 -17.23
CA PRO A 190 -8.09 15.70 -18.66
C PRO A 190 -7.23 14.45 -18.95
N LYS A 191 -7.82 13.47 -19.64
CA LYS A 191 -7.23 12.13 -19.83
C LYS A 191 -5.91 12.13 -20.60
N GLN A 192 -5.70 13.11 -21.46
CA GLN A 192 -4.47 13.33 -22.22
C GLN A 192 -3.27 13.64 -21.31
N LEU A 193 -3.50 14.10 -20.08
CA LEU A 193 -2.45 14.33 -19.08
C LEU A 193 -2.13 13.06 -18.26
N LEU A 194 -3.01 12.06 -18.31
CA LEU A 194 -3.01 10.81 -17.55
C LEU A 194 -2.68 9.58 -18.44
N ASP A 195 -2.05 9.82 -19.59
CA ASP A 195 -1.86 8.79 -20.61
C ASP A 195 -0.56 8.01 -20.40
N GLN A 196 -0.73 6.74 -20.00
CA GLN A 196 0.27 5.86 -19.39
C GLN A 196 1.17 5.09 -20.38
N ASP A 197 1.16 5.42 -21.68
CA ASP A 197 2.13 4.81 -22.62
C ASP A 197 3.57 5.29 -22.34
N GLU A 198 4.29 4.52 -21.50
CA GLU A 198 5.72 4.68 -21.18
C GLU A 198 6.63 4.57 -22.42
N GLY A 199 6.13 4.03 -23.53
CA GLY A 199 6.86 3.87 -24.78
C GLY A 199 7.03 5.15 -25.60
N ASN A 200 6.22 6.19 -25.34
CA ASN A 200 6.33 7.48 -26.00
C ASN A 200 5.95 8.65 -25.07
N TRP A 201 6.96 9.35 -24.53
CA TRP A 201 6.72 10.55 -23.72
C TRP A 201 6.47 11.82 -24.54
N GLU A 202 6.67 11.82 -25.86
CA GLU A 202 6.54 13.00 -26.73
C GLU A 202 5.09 13.18 -27.21
N LYS A 203 4.19 13.40 -26.25
CA LYS A 203 2.76 13.61 -26.46
C LYS A 203 2.48 15.10 -26.59
N THR A 204 2.45 15.60 -27.83
CA THR A 204 2.12 17.01 -28.12
C THR A 204 0.72 17.36 -27.61
N GLU A 205 -0.19 16.39 -27.66
CA GLU A 205 -1.56 16.44 -27.17
C GLU A 205 -1.64 16.73 -25.66
N ALA A 206 -0.70 16.24 -24.86
CA ALA A 206 -0.65 16.51 -23.42
C ALA A 206 -0.29 17.99 -23.16
N ARG A 207 0.70 18.52 -23.88
CA ARG A 207 1.07 19.95 -23.83
C ARG A 207 -0.06 20.85 -24.34
N GLU A 208 -0.70 20.50 -25.44
CA GLU A 208 -1.84 21.25 -25.99
C GLU A 208 -3.04 21.24 -25.02
N THR A 209 -3.40 20.08 -24.48
CA THR A 209 -4.47 19.95 -23.47
C THR A 209 -4.17 20.76 -22.20
N ALA A 210 -2.92 20.77 -21.74
CA ALA A 210 -2.49 21.59 -20.61
C ALA A 210 -2.60 23.10 -20.88
N ILE A 211 -2.23 23.54 -22.08
CA ILE A 211 -2.33 24.95 -22.50
C ILE A 211 -3.80 25.37 -22.66
N GLU A 212 -4.66 24.53 -23.26
CA GLU A 212 -6.10 24.80 -23.36
C GLU A 212 -6.75 24.87 -21.98
N TYR A 213 -6.47 23.88 -21.12
CA TYR A 213 -7.00 23.81 -19.76
C TYR A 213 -6.64 25.05 -18.93
N MET A 214 -5.36 25.46 -18.96
CA MET A 214 -4.89 26.66 -18.24
C MET A 214 -5.31 27.97 -18.92
N GLY A 215 -5.60 27.94 -20.23
CA GLY A 215 -6.07 29.09 -21.02
C GLY A 215 -7.54 29.45 -20.83
N ARG A 216 -8.34 28.60 -20.14
CA ARG A 216 -9.72 28.88 -19.75
C ARG A 216 -9.88 30.25 -19.08
N SER A 217 -10.99 30.93 -19.30
CA SER A 217 -11.24 32.28 -18.77
C SER A 217 -11.22 32.36 -17.23
N ASP A 218 -11.72 31.34 -16.51
CA ASP A 218 -11.69 31.30 -15.04
C ASP A 218 -10.27 31.06 -14.49
N MET A 219 -9.53 30.16 -15.13
CA MET A 219 -8.12 29.89 -14.84
C MET A 219 -7.25 31.13 -15.11
N LYS A 220 -7.35 31.71 -16.30
CA LYS A 220 -6.59 32.88 -16.74
C LYS A 220 -6.90 34.14 -15.93
N ALA A 221 -8.15 34.35 -15.52
CA ALA A 221 -8.52 35.48 -14.65
C ALA A 221 -7.94 35.35 -13.23
N SER A 222 -7.79 34.12 -12.73
CA SER A 222 -7.38 33.85 -11.33
C SER A 222 -5.87 33.63 -11.17
N LEU A 223 -5.24 32.97 -12.15
CA LEU A 223 -3.83 32.55 -12.13
C LEU A 223 -2.97 33.27 -13.18
N GLY A 224 -3.56 34.17 -13.98
CA GLY A 224 -2.88 34.88 -15.06
C GLY A 224 -2.57 34.01 -16.28
N GLU A 225 -1.74 34.53 -17.18
CA GLU A 225 -1.27 33.77 -18.34
C GLU A 225 -0.50 32.50 -17.95
N PHE A 226 -0.52 31.51 -18.84
CA PHE A 226 0.25 30.27 -18.76
C PHE A 226 1.25 30.21 -19.93
N PRO A 227 2.53 29.83 -19.73
CA PRO A 227 3.19 29.51 -18.47
C PRO A 227 3.21 30.67 -17.47
N HIS A 228 3.06 30.34 -16.18
CA HIS A 228 2.92 31.35 -15.12
C HIS A 228 4.19 32.18 -14.93
N ARG A 229 4.02 33.51 -14.86
CA ARG A 229 5.08 34.44 -14.45
C ARG A 229 5.13 34.51 -12.93
N PHE A 230 6.25 34.05 -12.37
CA PHE A 230 6.53 34.08 -10.94
C PHE A 230 7.19 35.42 -10.56
N GLU A 231 6.59 36.13 -9.60
CA GLU A 231 7.15 37.36 -9.03
C GLU A 231 8.34 37.02 -8.11
N ALA A 232 9.48 37.70 -8.28
CA ALA A 232 10.64 37.50 -7.42
C ALA A 232 10.59 38.47 -6.23
N TYR A 233 10.38 37.93 -5.03
CA TYR A 233 10.22 38.75 -3.82
C TYR A 233 11.57 39.11 -3.18
N PRO A 234 11.81 40.37 -2.77
CA PRO A 234 13.05 40.81 -2.12
C PRO A 234 13.18 40.19 -0.73
N VAL A 235 14.41 39.89 -0.28
CA VAL A 235 14.70 39.22 1.01
C VAL A 235 13.98 39.87 2.20
N ARG A 236 13.47 39.02 3.09
CA ARG A 236 12.80 39.36 4.35
C ARG A 236 13.41 38.53 5.47
N GLU A 237 13.72 39.16 6.60
CA GLU A 237 14.31 38.52 7.79
C GLU A 237 13.26 37.85 8.68
N ASP A 238 11.99 38.25 8.58
CA ASP A 238 10.87 37.66 9.32
C ASP A 238 10.35 36.34 8.71
N ILE A 239 10.92 35.91 7.58
CA ILE A 239 10.56 34.69 6.86
C ILE A 239 11.76 33.73 6.89
N PRO A 240 11.66 32.57 7.56
CA PRO A 240 12.80 31.71 7.84
C PRO A 240 13.63 31.32 6.61
N GLY A 241 14.94 31.54 6.71
CA GLY A 241 15.94 31.10 5.75
C GLY A 241 16.33 29.63 5.88
N PRO A 242 17.39 29.21 5.17
CA PRO A 242 17.99 27.89 5.33
C PRO A 242 18.37 27.63 6.79
N ARG A 243 17.92 26.48 7.32
CA ARG A 243 18.31 25.96 8.64
C ARG A 243 19.07 24.66 8.44
N GLU A 244 20.13 24.44 9.21
CA GLU A 244 20.78 23.14 9.25
C GLU A 244 19.83 22.11 9.87
N VAL A 245 19.75 20.93 9.25
CA VAL A 245 19.02 19.79 9.83
C VAL A 245 19.79 19.33 11.06
N PRO A 246 19.17 19.31 12.26
CA PRO A 246 19.84 18.82 13.47
C PRO A 246 20.43 17.43 13.23
N PRO A 247 21.66 17.15 13.69
CA PRO A 247 22.25 15.82 13.55
C PRO A 247 21.30 14.82 14.22
N ARG A 248 20.79 13.86 13.43
CA ARG A 248 19.91 12.81 13.95
C ARG A 248 20.61 12.15 15.13
N GLN A 249 20.03 12.22 16.32
CA GLN A 249 20.53 11.48 17.47
C GLN A 249 20.64 10.00 17.05
N ARG A 250 21.86 9.46 17.06
CA ARG A 250 22.07 8.03 16.80
C ARG A 250 21.27 7.27 17.86
N VAL A 251 20.37 6.40 17.40
CA VAL A 251 19.60 5.53 18.29
C VAL A 251 20.62 4.70 19.07
N VAL A 252 20.61 4.83 20.39
CA VAL A 252 21.48 4.05 21.27
C VAL A 252 20.84 2.67 21.39
N PHE A 253 21.40 1.72 20.64
CA PHE A 253 21.03 0.30 20.66
C PHE A 253 21.21 -0.29 22.07
N THR A 254 20.37 -1.26 22.47
CA THR A 254 20.53 -1.94 23.78
C THR A 254 21.77 -2.83 23.80
N GLU A 255 22.22 -3.27 24.98
CA GLU A 255 23.34 -4.23 25.06
C GLU A 255 22.99 -5.55 24.34
N GLU A 256 21.74 -6.01 24.33
CA GLU A 256 21.35 -7.20 23.55
C GLU A 256 21.39 -6.94 22.04
N GLU A 257 20.95 -5.76 21.57
CA GLU A 257 21.06 -5.39 20.15
C GLU A 257 22.52 -5.21 19.72
N ILE A 258 23.38 -4.69 20.59
CA ILE A 258 24.82 -4.61 20.38
C ILE A 258 25.40 -6.03 20.31
N GLN A 259 25.07 -6.92 21.26
CA GLN A 259 25.57 -8.30 21.26
C GLN A 259 25.12 -9.07 20.01
N GLN A 260 23.84 -9.05 19.63
CA GLN A 260 23.35 -9.72 18.42
C GLN A 260 24.08 -9.23 17.16
N ARG A 261 24.33 -7.92 17.08
CA ARG A 261 25.04 -7.27 15.98
C ARG A 261 26.53 -7.59 15.99
N GLU A 262 27.16 -7.68 17.15
CA GLU A 262 28.54 -8.15 17.31
C GLU A 262 28.68 -9.63 17.00
N GLU A 263 27.71 -10.48 17.35
CA GLU A 263 27.69 -11.90 16.98
C GLU A 263 27.55 -12.08 15.46
N PHE A 264 26.71 -11.27 14.81
CA PHE A 264 26.61 -11.19 13.34
C PHE A 264 27.93 -10.70 12.70
N PHE A 265 28.55 -9.62 13.22
CA PHE A 265 29.85 -9.17 12.73
C PHE A 265 31.00 -10.14 13.05
N LYS A 266 30.92 -10.90 14.15
CA LYS A 266 31.87 -11.96 14.53
C LYS A 266 31.74 -13.15 13.59
N TRP A 267 30.52 -13.57 13.25
CA TRP A 267 30.25 -14.59 12.24
C TRP A 267 30.86 -14.18 10.87
N LEU A 268 30.61 -12.95 10.42
CA LEU A 268 31.23 -12.39 9.19
C LEU A 268 32.77 -12.36 9.24
N ASN A 269 33.37 -12.07 10.41
CA ASN A 269 34.82 -12.10 10.58
C ASN A 269 35.39 -13.52 10.79
N MET A 270 34.60 -14.50 11.20
CA MET A 270 35.02 -15.91 11.30
C MET A 270 35.17 -16.53 9.91
N CYS A 271 34.37 -16.12 8.91
CA CYS A 271 34.59 -16.43 7.49
C CYS A 271 35.93 -15.93 6.91
N LYS A 272 36.75 -15.22 7.70
CA LYS A 272 37.97 -14.54 7.27
C LYS A 272 39.26 -15.08 7.90
N ARG A 273 39.19 -16.06 8.82
CA ARG A 273 40.32 -16.37 9.72
C ARG A 273 41.04 -17.70 9.48
N ASP A 274 40.40 -18.64 8.78
CA ASP A 274 40.88 -20.03 8.67
C ASP A 274 41.51 -20.37 7.30
N ASP A 275 41.69 -19.38 6.42
CA ASP A 275 42.08 -19.47 4.99
C ASP A 275 41.23 -20.39 4.09
N SER A 276 40.37 -21.22 4.66
CA SER A 276 39.27 -21.90 3.98
C SER A 276 38.18 -20.90 3.55
N SER A 277 38.47 -20.14 2.49
CA SER A 277 37.49 -19.32 1.79
C SER A 277 36.21 -20.12 1.53
N CYS A 278 35.08 -19.65 2.05
CA CYS A 278 33.81 -20.38 2.02
C CYS A 278 33.30 -20.71 0.60
N LEU A 279 33.87 -20.13 -0.47
CA LEU A 279 33.40 -20.30 -1.85
C LEU A 279 34.48 -20.60 -2.90
N PHE A 280 35.78 -20.53 -2.59
CA PHE A 280 36.86 -20.78 -3.58
C PHE A 280 37.77 -21.97 -3.25
N ALA A 281 37.51 -22.70 -2.15
CA ALA A 281 38.42 -23.71 -1.62
C ALA A 281 38.08 -25.18 -1.98
N LYS A 282 37.69 -25.47 -3.25
CA LYS A 282 37.82 -26.83 -3.87
C LYS A 282 37.47 -26.83 -5.38
N GLY A 283 38.47 -27.05 -6.24
CA GLY A 283 38.23 -27.55 -7.61
C GLY A 283 38.98 -26.85 -8.76
N GLY A 284 40.27 -27.15 -8.93
CA GLY A 284 41.00 -26.96 -10.19
C GLY A 284 41.43 -25.52 -10.56
N LYS A 285 42.43 -25.42 -11.45
CA LYS A 285 42.78 -24.17 -12.17
C LYS A 285 42.11 -24.08 -13.55
N ASP A 286 41.20 -25.02 -13.85
CA ASP A 286 40.66 -25.24 -15.18
C ASP A 286 39.28 -24.62 -15.36
N LYS A 287 39.28 -23.41 -15.93
CA LYS A 287 38.24 -22.85 -16.81
C LYS A 287 36.78 -23.33 -16.59
N LEU A 288 36.15 -22.87 -15.51
CA LEU A 288 34.76 -22.41 -15.61
C LEU A 288 34.74 -20.89 -15.59
N ALA A 289 34.46 -20.28 -16.74
CA ALA A 289 34.20 -18.85 -16.86
C ALA A 289 32.72 -18.57 -16.54
N LEU A 290 32.31 -18.84 -15.29
CA LEU A 290 31.14 -18.20 -14.71
C LEU A 290 31.37 -16.69 -14.66
N SER A 291 30.34 -15.88 -14.87
CA SER A 291 30.53 -14.43 -14.89
C SER A 291 30.63 -13.89 -13.45
N GLU A 292 31.36 -12.78 -13.28
CA GLU A 292 31.45 -12.09 -11.98
C GLU A 292 30.08 -11.57 -11.47
N HIS A 293 29.06 -11.57 -12.34
CA HIS A 293 27.68 -11.24 -12.03
C HIS A 293 26.92 -12.43 -11.42
N ASP A 294 27.09 -13.64 -11.97
CA ASP A 294 26.41 -14.86 -11.49
C ASP A 294 26.79 -15.17 -10.03
N ASP A 295 28.09 -15.03 -9.71
CA ASP A 295 28.59 -15.20 -8.35
C ASP A 295 28.07 -14.13 -7.39
N PHE A 296 27.91 -12.88 -7.83
CA PHE A 296 27.35 -11.82 -6.99
C PHE A 296 25.86 -12.06 -6.68
N VAL A 297 25.06 -12.46 -7.68
CA VAL A 297 23.64 -12.76 -7.48
C VAL A 297 23.47 -13.96 -6.55
N ARG A 298 24.26 -15.02 -6.73
CA ARG A 298 24.27 -16.21 -5.86
C ARG A 298 24.69 -15.88 -4.42
N LEU A 299 25.72 -15.06 -4.24
CA LEU A 299 26.17 -14.56 -2.94
C LEU A 299 25.11 -13.72 -2.24
N SER A 300 24.46 -12.81 -2.98
CA SER A 300 23.39 -11.96 -2.44
C SER A 300 22.22 -12.81 -1.97
N GLU A 301 21.79 -13.78 -2.78
CA GLU A 301 20.69 -14.69 -2.45
C GLU A 301 20.95 -15.49 -1.16
N GLU A 302 22.15 -16.08 -1.02
CA GLU A 302 22.54 -16.86 0.16
C GLU A 302 22.61 -15.99 1.42
N LEU A 303 23.22 -14.79 1.33
CA LEU A 303 23.37 -13.86 2.44
C LEU A 303 22.01 -13.25 2.84
N ALA A 304 21.16 -12.92 1.86
CA ALA A 304 19.80 -12.42 2.08
C ALA A 304 18.91 -13.46 2.78
N SER A 305 19.13 -14.75 2.55
CA SER A 305 18.38 -15.80 3.25
C SER A 305 18.77 -15.94 4.72
N LYS A 306 20.06 -15.86 5.03
CA LYS A 306 20.54 -15.89 6.42
C LYS A 306 20.13 -14.63 7.19
N ASP A 307 20.20 -13.47 6.53
CA ASP A 307 19.77 -12.21 7.13
C ASP A 307 18.23 -12.10 7.23
N PHE A 308 17.49 -12.77 6.34
CA PHE A 308 16.03 -12.92 6.46
C PHE A 308 15.66 -13.68 7.73
N GLU A 309 16.30 -14.81 8.03
CA GLU A 309 16.02 -15.58 9.25
C GLU A 309 16.22 -14.73 10.51
N HIS A 310 17.35 -14.01 10.59
CA HIS A 310 17.64 -13.08 11.68
C HIS A 310 16.60 -11.95 11.80
N LEU A 311 16.29 -11.26 10.69
CA LEU A 311 15.29 -10.20 10.68
C LEU A 311 13.87 -10.73 10.95
N ALA A 312 13.52 -11.92 10.48
CA ALA A 312 12.20 -12.52 10.71
C ALA A 312 11.98 -12.86 12.19
N ILE A 313 13.04 -13.27 12.89
CA ILE A 313 13.02 -13.41 14.36
C ILE A 313 12.95 -12.03 15.02
N LYS A 314 13.88 -11.10 14.70
CA LYS A 314 13.97 -9.75 15.29
C LYS A 314 12.66 -8.94 15.15
N PHE A 315 11.97 -9.07 14.01
CA PHE A 315 10.72 -8.38 13.73
C PHE A 315 9.45 -9.23 13.97
N GLY A 316 9.58 -10.45 14.50
CA GLY A 316 8.46 -11.29 14.95
C GLY A 316 7.68 -12.02 13.84
N VAL A 317 8.10 -11.90 12.58
CA VAL A 317 7.57 -12.64 11.42
C VAL A 317 7.70 -14.15 11.57
N ALA A 318 8.77 -14.62 12.24
CA ALA A 318 9.04 -16.04 12.48
C ALA A 318 7.88 -16.78 13.19
N LYS A 319 7.00 -16.06 13.90
CA LYS A 319 5.80 -16.59 14.54
C LYS A 319 4.77 -17.16 13.55
N LEU A 320 4.87 -16.87 12.25
CA LEU A 320 4.11 -17.59 11.20
C LEU A 320 4.54 -19.06 11.09
N VAL A 321 5.85 -19.33 11.21
CA VAL A 321 6.43 -20.68 11.13
C VAL A 321 6.15 -21.47 12.41
N GLU A 322 6.19 -20.83 13.58
CA GLU A 322 5.85 -21.47 14.87
C GLU A 322 4.44 -22.10 14.91
N HIS A 323 3.50 -21.60 14.11
CA HIS A 323 2.14 -22.13 14.00
C HIS A 323 1.93 -23.12 12.83
N HIS A 324 2.96 -23.40 12.03
CA HIS A 324 2.89 -24.23 10.83
C HIS A 324 4.08 -25.20 10.73
N GLU A 325 3.94 -26.40 11.30
CA GLU A 325 4.95 -27.49 11.33
C GLU A 325 5.59 -27.88 9.97
N LYS A 326 5.03 -27.42 8.86
CA LYS A 326 5.43 -27.75 7.48
C LYS A 326 6.06 -26.59 6.70
N LEU A 327 6.16 -25.40 7.29
CA LEU A 327 6.69 -24.19 6.65
C LEU A 327 7.98 -23.80 7.36
N SER A 328 9.13 -23.83 6.68
CA SER A 328 10.38 -23.30 7.26
C SER A 328 10.52 -21.79 7.03
N LEU A 329 11.46 -21.14 7.73
CA LEU A 329 11.83 -19.75 7.44
C LEU A 329 12.39 -19.58 6.02
N SER A 330 13.04 -20.61 5.46
CA SER A 330 13.52 -20.61 4.08
C SER A 330 12.36 -20.68 3.07
N ASP A 331 11.32 -21.47 3.36
CA ASP A 331 10.10 -21.50 2.54
C ASP A 331 9.36 -20.16 2.60
N LEU A 332 9.22 -19.59 3.79
CA LEU A 332 8.63 -18.26 3.98
C LEU A 332 9.43 -17.17 3.25
N HIS A 333 10.77 -17.27 3.24
CA HIS A 333 11.63 -16.38 2.46
C HIS A 333 11.35 -16.50 0.96
N GLY A 334 11.38 -17.72 0.41
CA GLY A 334 11.10 -17.97 -1.01
C GLY A 334 9.70 -17.52 -1.44
N LEU A 335 8.68 -17.76 -0.60
CA LEU A 335 7.31 -17.32 -0.83
C LEU A 335 7.18 -15.79 -0.76
N SER A 336 7.86 -15.13 0.18
CA SER A 336 7.85 -13.66 0.31
C SER A 336 8.52 -12.95 -0.88
N LYS A 337 9.44 -13.61 -1.60
CA LYS A 337 10.00 -13.11 -2.88
C LYS A 337 9.03 -13.24 -4.06
N GLY A 338 8.15 -14.25 -4.05
CA GLY A 338 7.06 -14.39 -5.02
C GLY A 338 5.86 -13.47 -4.73
N TYR A 339 5.69 -13.03 -3.49
CA TYR A 339 4.55 -12.23 -3.05
C TYR A 339 4.67 -10.76 -3.47
N LYS A 340 3.60 -10.27 -4.12
CA LYS A 340 3.42 -8.87 -4.53
C LYS A 340 2.49 -8.18 -3.51
N PRO A 341 2.94 -7.14 -2.79
CA PRO A 341 2.12 -6.42 -1.79
C PRO A 341 0.90 -5.68 -2.38
N ILE A 342 0.03 -5.17 -1.49
CA ILE A 342 -1.36 -4.83 -1.83
C ILE A 342 -1.53 -3.53 -2.65
N ALA A 343 -0.60 -2.57 -2.61
CA ALA A 343 -0.56 -1.41 -3.51
C ALA A 343 0.18 -1.73 -4.84
N THR A 344 0.48 -0.76 -5.73
CA THR A 344 0.97 -1.08 -7.10
C THR A 344 1.94 -0.10 -7.79
N SER A 345 3.16 -0.54 -8.17
CA SER A 345 3.97 -0.07 -9.33
C SER A 345 5.28 -0.89 -9.50
N THR A 346 5.65 -1.30 -10.72
CA THR A 346 6.66 -2.37 -10.95
C THR A 346 8.12 -1.98 -10.63
N ILE A 347 8.91 -2.91 -10.06
CA ILE A 347 10.35 -2.73 -9.78
C ILE A 347 11.22 -3.31 -10.91
N ARG A 348 12.12 -2.49 -11.50
CA ARG A 348 13.27 -2.97 -12.30
C ARG A 348 14.38 -3.47 -11.38
N ARG A 349 15.09 -4.54 -11.76
CA ARG A 349 16.34 -4.96 -11.11
C ARG A 349 17.43 -3.92 -11.38
N VAL A 350 18.15 -3.49 -10.33
CA VAL A 350 19.31 -2.60 -10.46
C VAL A 350 20.42 -3.31 -11.25
N LYS A 351 20.77 -2.79 -12.43
CA LYS A 351 21.94 -3.25 -13.20
C LYS A 351 23.22 -2.68 -12.58
N VAL A 352 23.78 -3.37 -11.59
CA VAL A 352 25.10 -3.03 -11.05
C VAL A 352 26.16 -3.16 -12.16
N TRP A 353 26.70 -2.03 -12.62
CA TRP A 353 27.71 -1.96 -13.69
C TRP A 353 29.07 -2.53 -13.26
N GLY A 354 29.93 -2.80 -14.25
CA GLY A 354 31.20 -3.52 -14.08
C GLY A 354 32.20 -2.90 -13.10
N ALA A 355 33.04 -3.75 -12.50
CA ALA A 355 33.84 -3.51 -11.29
C ALA A 355 35.02 -2.51 -11.37
N ARG A 356 34.94 -1.44 -12.19
CA ARG A 356 36.02 -0.44 -12.36
C ARG A 356 35.70 0.99 -11.92
N ALA A 357 34.47 1.28 -11.47
CA ALA A 357 34.05 2.64 -11.10
C ALA A 357 33.56 2.79 -9.63
N LEU A 358 33.59 1.71 -8.83
CA LEU A 358 33.12 1.74 -7.43
C LEU A 358 34.04 2.60 -6.54
N THR A 359 33.60 3.82 -6.29
CA THR A 359 34.20 4.79 -5.38
C THR A 359 33.25 5.10 -4.22
N VAL A 360 33.75 5.67 -3.12
CA VAL A 360 32.96 5.94 -1.89
C VAL A 360 31.62 6.65 -2.14
N PRO A 361 31.47 7.63 -3.07
CA PRO A 361 30.18 8.23 -3.40
C PRO A 361 29.05 7.25 -3.78
N LEU A 362 29.37 6.09 -4.37
CA LEU A 362 28.35 5.13 -4.83
C LEU A 362 27.61 4.40 -3.69
N LEU A 363 28.18 4.34 -2.48
CA LEU A 363 27.43 3.92 -1.27
C LEU A 363 26.30 4.91 -0.93
N GLY A 364 26.43 6.17 -1.35
CA GLY A 364 25.37 7.18 -1.25
C GLY A 364 24.24 6.96 -2.27
N LEU A 365 24.58 6.56 -3.49
CA LEU A 365 23.61 6.27 -4.56
C LEU A 365 22.85 4.97 -4.30
N TYR A 366 23.55 3.88 -3.95
CA TYR A 366 22.90 2.61 -3.60
C TYR A 366 21.91 2.75 -2.43
N ALA A 367 22.19 3.67 -1.49
CA ALA A 367 21.27 3.99 -0.40
C ALA A 367 20.01 4.79 -0.83
N LYS A 368 19.95 5.33 -2.06
CA LYS A 368 18.72 5.84 -2.69
C LYS A 368 17.92 4.66 -3.26
N ASP A 369 18.57 3.80 -4.04
CA ASP A 369 17.95 2.64 -4.70
C ASP A 369 17.27 1.72 -3.68
N VAL A 370 17.91 1.47 -2.52
CA VAL A 370 17.32 0.73 -1.40
C VAL A 370 16.05 1.38 -0.85
N VAL A 371 15.97 2.71 -0.78
CA VAL A 371 14.74 3.42 -0.37
C VAL A 371 13.65 3.23 -1.41
N ASP A 372 13.99 3.32 -2.70
CA ASP A 372 13.01 3.23 -3.78
C ASP A 372 12.48 1.81 -4.04
N VAL A 373 13.24 0.77 -3.67
CA VAL A 373 12.76 -0.64 -3.58
C VAL A 373 11.63 -0.82 -2.57
N PHE A 374 11.49 0.06 -1.58
CA PHE A 374 10.32 0.09 -0.69
C PHE A 374 9.17 0.96 -1.23
N SER A 375 9.38 1.78 -2.26
CA SER A 375 8.41 2.78 -2.74
C SER A 375 7.39 2.24 -3.76
N LYS A 376 7.59 1.02 -4.30
CA LYS A 376 6.91 0.49 -5.51
C LYS A 376 6.47 -1.00 -5.30
N ASP A 377 5.30 -1.41 -5.81
CA ASP A 377 4.51 -2.65 -5.46
C ASP A 377 3.83 -3.37 -6.69
N THR A 378 2.79 -4.24 -6.63
CA THR A 378 2.12 -4.77 -7.88
C THR A 378 0.71 -5.43 -7.75
N THR A 379 -0.06 -5.47 -8.85
CA THR A 379 -1.54 -5.74 -9.01
C THR A 379 -2.08 -7.15 -8.63
N ALA A 380 -3.40 -7.35 -8.79
CA ALA A 380 -4.21 -8.24 -7.95
C ALA A 380 -4.37 -9.74 -8.33
N LEU A 381 -4.33 -10.14 -9.61
CA LEU A 381 -4.75 -11.51 -9.99
C LEU A 381 -3.70 -12.60 -9.69
N ASP A 382 -2.40 -12.29 -9.78
CA ASP A 382 -1.32 -13.20 -9.37
C ASP A 382 -1.38 -13.54 -7.87
N ARG A 383 -1.97 -12.66 -7.05
CA ARG A 383 -1.91 -12.71 -5.58
C ARG A 383 -2.59 -13.94 -4.99
N ALA A 384 -3.65 -14.45 -5.64
CA ALA A 384 -4.43 -15.56 -5.12
C ALA A 384 -3.61 -16.86 -5.01
N ALA A 385 -2.78 -17.16 -6.01
CA ALA A 385 -2.03 -18.42 -6.08
C ALA A 385 -0.91 -18.52 -5.03
N VAL A 386 -0.22 -17.40 -4.75
CA VAL A 386 0.92 -17.38 -3.81
C VAL A 386 0.47 -17.46 -2.36
N VAL A 387 -0.64 -16.79 -1.99
CA VAL A 387 -1.10 -16.81 -0.59
C VAL A 387 -1.70 -18.17 -0.21
N THR A 388 -2.36 -18.85 -1.16
CA THR A 388 -2.83 -20.23 -0.97
C THR A 388 -1.71 -21.28 -0.82
N SER A 389 -0.45 -20.94 -1.12
CA SER A 389 0.70 -21.82 -0.82
C SER A 389 1.45 -21.45 0.47
N ILE A 390 1.13 -20.33 1.13
CA ILE A 390 1.71 -19.95 2.43
C ILE A 390 0.94 -20.59 3.60
N VAL A 391 -0.40 -20.65 3.53
CA VAL A 391 -1.25 -21.05 4.66
C VAL A 391 -2.13 -22.25 4.33
N PRO A 392 -1.84 -23.46 4.86
CA PRO A 392 -2.66 -24.64 4.62
C PRO A 392 -3.93 -24.67 5.52
N PHE A 393 -5.00 -24.03 5.03
CA PHE A 393 -6.42 -24.28 5.38
C PHE A 393 -6.75 -24.47 6.87
N VAL A 394 -6.79 -23.38 7.65
CA VAL A 394 -7.26 -23.41 9.05
C VAL A 394 -8.73 -23.01 9.13
N GLY A 395 -9.58 -23.90 9.63
CA GLY A 395 -11.04 -23.75 9.67
C GLY A 395 -11.74 -25.08 9.38
N CYS A 396 -12.34 -25.18 8.19
CA CYS A 396 -13.04 -26.35 7.67
C CYS A 396 -12.22 -27.64 7.68
N GLY A 397 -10.88 -27.58 7.65
CA GLY A 397 -10.03 -28.77 7.79
C GLY A 397 -10.28 -29.55 9.09
N VAL A 398 -10.60 -28.85 10.19
CA VAL A 398 -10.89 -29.46 11.49
C VAL A 398 -12.29 -30.06 11.52
N GLN A 399 -13.29 -29.37 10.96
CA GLN A 399 -14.66 -29.88 10.85
C GLN A 399 -14.78 -31.02 9.85
N ALA A 400 -14.04 -31.00 8.75
CA ALA A 400 -13.97 -32.10 7.79
C ALA A 400 -13.40 -33.37 8.42
N ALA A 401 -12.33 -33.25 9.23
CA ALA A 401 -11.79 -34.38 9.99
C ALA A 401 -12.83 -34.97 10.97
N ALA A 402 -13.59 -34.13 11.67
CA ALA A 402 -14.67 -34.57 12.55
C ALA A 402 -15.85 -35.21 11.79
N ASN A 403 -16.25 -34.65 10.64
CA ASN A 403 -17.40 -35.16 9.87
C ASN A 403 -17.09 -36.45 9.11
N VAL A 404 -15.84 -36.66 8.68
CA VAL A 404 -15.35 -37.95 8.16
C VAL A 404 -15.51 -39.06 9.20
N GLN A 405 -15.37 -38.76 10.49
CA GLN A 405 -15.60 -39.72 11.58
C GLN A 405 -17.09 -40.09 11.77
N ASN A 406 -18.02 -39.25 11.29
CA ASN A 406 -19.47 -39.40 11.44
C ASN A 406 -20.19 -39.92 10.16
N GLN A 407 -19.46 -40.26 9.10
CA GLN A 407 -19.98 -40.76 7.81
C GLN A 407 -21.00 -39.85 7.08
N GLN A 408 -21.15 -38.59 7.49
CA GLN A 408 -21.98 -37.59 6.82
C GLN A 408 -21.13 -36.46 6.25
N THR A 409 -20.75 -36.58 4.97
CA THR A 409 -20.09 -35.51 4.22
C THR A 409 -20.64 -35.42 2.79
N ASP A 410 -21.23 -34.27 2.46
CA ASP A 410 -21.29 -33.86 1.06
C ASP A 410 -19.90 -33.35 0.64
N LEU A 411 -19.37 -33.92 -0.44
CA LEU A 411 -18.06 -33.55 -0.99
C LEU A 411 -18.07 -32.15 -1.59
N ALA A 412 -19.19 -31.70 -2.17
CA ALA A 412 -19.32 -30.33 -2.69
C ALA A 412 -19.29 -29.33 -1.52
N ASP A 413 -19.95 -29.66 -0.41
CA ASP A 413 -20.01 -28.78 0.75
C ASP A 413 -18.64 -28.68 1.45
N THR A 414 -17.96 -29.82 1.64
CA THR A 414 -16.58 -29.85 2.17
C THR A 414 -15.62 -29.03 1.29
N ALA A 415 -15.71 -29.17 -0.05
CA ALA A 415 -14.87 -28.44 -0.98
C ALA A 415 -15.12 -26.92 -0.96
N LEU A 416 -16.39 -26.48 -0.97
CA LEU A 416 -16.75 -25.07 -0.87
C LEU A 416 -16.32 -24.46 0.48
N CYS A 417 -16.36 -25.23 1.58
CA CYS A 417 -15.87 -24.80 2.89
C CYS A 417 -14.36 -24.46 2.82
N LEU A 418 -13.54 -25.38 2.28
CA LEU A 418 -12.09 -25.17 2.10
C LEU A 418 -11.76 -24.03 1.12
N VAL A 419 -12.56 -23.84 0.07
CA VAL A 419 -12.43 -22.68 -0.84
C VAL A 419 -12.77 -21.38 -0.11
N GLY A 420 -13.79 -21.37 0.76
CA GLY A 420 -14.10 -20.25 1.64
C GLY A 420 -12.90 -19.83 2.49
N ASP A 421 -12.28 -20.78 3.19
CA ASP A 421 -11.11 -20.53 4.05
C ASP A 421 -9.88 -20.05 3.26
N ALA A 422 -9.58 -20.67 2.12
CA ALA A 422 -8.49 -20.24 1.24
C ALA A 422 -8.68 -18.80 0.78
N LEU A 423 -9.91 -18.43 0.41
CA LEU A 423 -10.24 -17.05 0.06
C LEU A 423 -10.11 -16.13 1.26
N LEU A 424 -10.62 -16.50 2.45
CA LEU A 424 -10.49 -15.73 3.71
C LEU A 424 -9.05 -15.38 4.09
N LEU A 425 -8.10 -16.24 3.72
CA LEU A 425 -6.67 -16.06 3.99
C LEU A 425 -5.94 -15.22 2.92
N THR A 426 -6.63 -14.82 1.84
CA THR A 426 -6.07 -14.02 0.74
C THR A 426 -6.65 -12.59 0.71
N PRO A 427 -6.12 -11.67 -0.12
CA PRO A 427 -6.81 -10.41 -0.44
C PRO A 427 -8.23 -10.58 -1.04
N ALA A 428 -8.62 -11.80 -1.44
CA ALA A 428 -9.98 -12.14 -1.86
C ALA A 428 -10.88 -12.62 -0.70
N TRP A 429 -10.53 -12.32 0.57
CA TRP A 429 -11.34 -12.64 1.76
C TRP A 429 -12.83 -12.22 1.68
N PRO A 430 -13.25 -11.15 0.97
CA PRO A 430 -14.67 -10.89 0.81
C PRO A 430 -15.40 -12.02 0.06
N LEU A 431 -14.75 -12.67 -0.92
CA LEU A 431 -15.31 -13.86 -1.58
C LEU A 431 -15.37 -15.06 -0.64
N GLY A 432 -14.40 -15.22 0.26
CA GLY A 432 -14.44 -16.23 1.32
C GLY A 432 -15.65 -16.05 2.23
N LEU A 433 -15.96 -14.80 2.60
CA LEU A 433 -17.19 -14.48 3.31
C LEU A 433 -18.46 -14.69 2.48
N VAL A 434 -18.47 -14.42 1.16
CA VAL A 434 -19.63 -14.78 0.32
C VAL A 434 -19.89 -16.28 0.41
N VAL A 435 -18.86 -17.11 0.26
CA VAL A 435 -19.01 -18.58 0.28
C VAL A 435 -19.55 -19.05 1.63
N HIS A 436 -18.97 -18.60 2.74
CA HIS A 436 -19.41 -18.98 4.08
C HIS A 436 -20.81 -18.46 4.44
N PHE A 437 -21.12 -17.19 4.23
CA PHE A 437 -22.45 -16.64 4.56
C PHE A 437 -23.55 -17.05 3.58
N SER A 438 -23.23 -17.43 2.34
CA SER A 438 -24.25 -17.88 1.37
C SER A 438 -24.99 -19.13 1.82
N ARG A 439 -24.32 -20.04 2.56
CA ARG A 439 -24.94 -21.20 3.20
C ARG A 439 -25.96 -20.78 4.24
N PHE A 440 -25.46 -20.09 5.28
CA PHE A 440 -26.27 -19.61 6.40
C PHE A 440 -27.50 -18.83 5.91
N PHE A 441 -27.30 -18.02 4.87
CA PHE A 441 -28.38 -17.26 4.25
C PHE A 441 -29.43 -18.13 3.52
N LEU A 442 -29.02 -19.14 2.74
CA LEU A 442 -29.96 -20.04 2.07
C LEU A 442 -30.82 -20.84 3.05
N ASP A 443 -30.24 -21.30 4.16
CA ASP A 443 -30.96 -22.07 5.17
C ASP A 443 -31.83 -21.17 6.06
N ALA A 444 -31.31 -20.03 6.53
CA ALA A 444 -32.09 -19.08 7.32
C ALA A 444 -33.31 -18.52 6.56
N VAL A 445 -33.17 -18.24 5.26
CA VAL A 445 -34.28 -17.78 4.40
C VAL A 445 -35.31 -18.89 4.18
N ARG A 446 -34.88 -20.14 4.02
CA ARG A 446 -35.78 -21.30 3.89
C ARG A 446 -36.62 -21.48 5.15
N ASP A 447 -35.98 -21.54 6.32
CA ASP A 447 -36.68 -21.80 7.59
C ASP A 447 -37.65 -20.66 7.97
N TYR A 448 -37.25 -19.41 7.71
CA TYR A 448 -38.03 -18.23 8.07
C TYR A 448 -39.34 -18.09 7.23
N PHE A 449 -39.34 -18.53 5.96
CA PHE A 449 -40.54 -18.49 5.10
C PHE A 449 -41.63 -19.53 5.47
N HIS A 450 -41.37 -20.47 6.38
CA HIS A 450 -42.40 -21.40 6.85
C HIS A 450 -43.48 -20.74 7.75
N ILE A 451 -43.23 -19.53 8.27
CA ILE A 451 -44.18 -18.80 9.14
C ILE A 451 -45.20 -18.00 8.29
N THR A 452 -46.42 -17.83 8.78
CA THR A 452 -47.61 -17.47 7.99
C THR A 452 -47.77 -15.97 7.65
N ASN A 453 -48.66 -15.68 6.68
CA ASN A 453 -49.08 -14.35 6.21
C ASN A 453 -48.10 -13.54 5.34
N LEU A 454 -47.47 -14.19 4.35
CA LEU A 454 -46.65 -13.60 3.27
C LEU A 454 -47.37 -12.59 2.33
N PHE A 455 -48.63 -12.24 2.62
CA PHE A 455 -49.54 -11.53 1.71
C PHE A 455 -49.76 -10.05 2.05
N HIS A 456 -49.15 -9.53 3.13
CA HIS A 456 -49.24 -8.11 3.51
C HIS A 456 -47.92 -7.39 3.18
N GLN A 457 -48.02 -6.23 2.51
CA GLN A 457 -46.86 -5.47 2.05
C GLN A 457 -45.92 -5.06 3.19
N ASP A 458 -46.48 -4.59 4.30
CA ASP A 458 -45.71 -4.21 5.49
C ASP A 458 -45.02 -5.40 6.14
N THR A 459 -45.62 -6.60 6.08
CA THR A 459 -44.99 -7.84 6.52
C THR A 459 -43.80 -8.19 5.63
N VAL A 460 -43.93 -8.14 4.31
CA VAL A 460 -42.79 -8.43 3.39
C VAL A 460 -41.63 -7.47 3.64
N LYS A 461 -41.88 -6.15 3.70
CA LYS A 461 -40.83 -5.14 3.98
C LYS A 461 -40.20 -5.30 5.37
N LYS A 462 -41.00 -5.66 6.38
CA LYS A 462 -40.50 -5.97 7.72
C LYS A 462 -39.59 -7.20 7.69
N GLN A 463 -40.01 -8.29 7.05
CA GLN A 463 -39.24 -9.55 6.95
C GLN A 463 -37.92 -9.37 6.18
N GLU A 464 -37.94 -8.58 5.11
CA GLU A 464 -36.77 -8.12 4.35
C GLU A 464 -35.79 -7.33 5.23
N THR A 465 -36.30 -6.36 5.99
CA THR A 465 -35.47 -5.53 6.89
C THR A 465 -34.91 -6.37 8.05
N GLU A 466 -35.72 -7.19 8.70
CA GLU A 466 -35.30 -8.06 9.81
C GLU A 466 -34.28 -9.12 9.35
N GLY A 467 -34.48 -9.73 8.18
CA GLY A 467 -33.53 -10.70 7.62
C GLY A 467 -32.20 -10.07 7.20
N TRP A 468 -32.20 -8.85 6.65
CA TRP A 468 -30.95 -8.14 6.33
C TRP A 468 -30.22 -7.69 7.59
N LEU A 469 -30.94 -7.24 8.63
CA LEU A 469 -30.35 -6.91 9.92
C LEU A 469 -29.76 -8.14 10.62
N ALA A 470 -30.43 -9.29 10.58
CA ALA A 470 -29.90 -10.54 11.10
C ALA A 470 -28.61 -10.98 10.37
N TYR A 471 -28.58 -10.86 9.03
CA TYR A 471 -27.36 -11.07 8.24
C TYR A 471 -26.23 -10.12 8.68
N CYS A 472 -26.54 -8.83 8.87
CA CYS A 472 -25.57 -7.85 9.37
C CYS A 472 -25.06 -8.19 10.79
N GLU A 473 -25.89 -8.78 11.64
CA GLU A 473 -25.50 -9.20 12.99
C GLU A 473 -24.51 -10.37 12.96
N GLU A 474 -24.72 -11.38 12.11
CA GLU A 474 -23.76 -12.48 11.92
C GLU A 474 -22.45 -12.03 11.29
N VAL A 475 -22.49 -11.09 10.33
CA VAL A 475 -21.29 -10.40 9.83
C VAL A 475 -20.55 -9.70 10.96
N ASN A 476 -21.27 -9.01 11.87
CA ASN A 476 -20.67 -8.36 13.02
C ASN A 476 -20.07 -9.36 14.02
N LYS A 477 -20.75 -10.48 14.31
CA LYS A 477 -20.22 -11.56 15.17
C LYS A 477 -18.94 -12.17 14.59
N TYR A 478 -18.90 -12.44 13.29
CA TYR A 478 -17.68 -12.92 12.63
C TYR A 478 -16.55 -11.88 12.65
N ILE A 479 -16.83 -10.61 12.33
CA ILE A 479 -15.83 -9.54 12.31
C ILE A 479 -15.32 -9.17 13.70
N GLN A 480 -16.03 -9.51 14.78
CA GLN A 480 -15.57 -9.42 16.17
C GLN A 480 -14.87 -10.71 16.68
N SER A 481 -14.79 -11.76 15.86
CA SER A 481 -14.30 -13.08 16.28
C SER A 481 -12.76 -13.19 16.31
N SER A 482 -12.27 -14.13 17.11
CA SER A 482 -10.86 -14.53 17.12
C SER A 482 -10.39 -15.16 15.79
N VAL A 483 -11.31 -15.67 14.96
CA VAL A 483 -10.99 -16.18 13.62
C VAL A 483 -10.64 -15.02 12.69
N PHE A 484 -11.42 -13.94 12.71
CA PHE A 484 -11.10 -12.73 11.95
C PHE A 484 -9.83 -12.04 12.47
N GLU A 485 -9.60 -12.07 13.78
CA GLU A 485 -8.34 -11.61 14.40
C GLU A 485 -7.12 -12.39 13.88
N ALA A 486 -7.22 -13.72 13.83
CA ALA A 486 -6.17 -14.58 13.30
C ALA A 486 -5.92 -14.29 11.81
N ASN A 487 -6.96 -14.11 11.01
CA ASN A 487 -6.84 -13.80 9.58
C ASN A 487 -6.18 -12.43 9.33
N ILE A 488 -6.58 -11.37 10.04
CA ILE A 488 -5.91 -10.06 9.98
C ILE A 488 -4.44 -10.16 10.43
N ARG A 489 -4.16 -10.93 11.49
CA ARG A 489 -2.79 -11.13 12.00
C ARG A 489 -1.90 -11.90 11.02
N THR A 490 -2.43 -12.92 10.35
CA THR A 490 -1.73 -13.68 9.32
C THR A 490 -1.42 -12.80 8.11
N GLN A 491 -2.40 -12.02 7.62
CA GLN A 491 -2.19 -11.05 6.53
C GLN A 491 -1.14 -9.99 6.89
N TYR A 492 -1.19 -9.44 8.12
CA TYR A 492 -0.19 -8.48 8.61
C TYR A 492 1.23 -9.05 8.63
N MET A 493 1.39 -10.27 9.16
CA MET A 493 2.71 -10.89 9.24
C MET A 493 3.23 -11.35 7.86
N ALA A 494 2.35 -11.71 6.92
CA ALA A 494 2.72 -12.02 5.54
C ALA A 494 3.24 -10.78 4.79
N GLU A 495 2.59 -9.62 4.93
CA GLU A 495 3.13 -8.37 4.36
C GLU A 495 4.42 -7.92 5.07
N LEU A 496 4.52 -8.10 6.39
CA LEU A 496 5.75 -7.81 7.12
C LEU A 496 6.91 -8.73 6.69
N ALA A 497 6.66 -10.00 6.37
CA ALA A 497 7.67 -10.91 5.81
C ALA A 497 8.26 -10.37 4.50
N VAL A 498 7.45 -9.75 3.65
CA VAL A 498 7.88 -9.20 2.36
C VAL A 498 8.74 -7.95 2.57
N VAL A 499 8.36 -7.08 3.51
CA VAL A 499 9.21 -5.95 3.94
C VAL A 499 10.55 -6.46 4.48
N VAL A 500 10.54 -7.53 5.28
CA VAL A 500 11.74 -8.15 5.85
C VAL A 500 12.62 -8.82 4.79
N SER A 501 12.07 -9.47 3.77
CA SER A 501 12.85 -10.06 2.66
C SER A 501 13.47 -9.00 1.73
N ARG A 502 12.74 -7.92 1.43
CA ARG A 502 13.34 -6.77 0.71
C ARG A 502 14.47 -6.14 1.54
N ALA A 503 14.30 -6.05 2.86
CA ALA A 503 15.34 -5.54 3.75
C ALA A 503 16.56 -6.45 3.86
N SER A 504 16.39 -7.78 3.91
CA SER A 504 17.52 -8.72 3.96
C SER A 504 18.31 -8.74 2.65
N GLN A 505 17.62 -8.65 1.50
CA GLN A 505 18.29 -8.48 0.20
C GLN A 505 19.08 -7.17 0.13
N ALA A 506 18.48 -6.04 0.54
CA ALA A 506 19.16 -4.75 0.58
C ALA A 506 20.38 -4.75 1.51
N ARG A 507 20.32 -5.44 2.65
CA ARG A 507 21.48 -5.60 3.55
C ARG A 507 22.56 -6.52 2.95
N ALA A 508 22.18 -7.62 2.30
CA ALA A 508 23.10 -8.52 1.64
C ALA A 508 23.89 -7.84 0.51
N GLU A 509 23.20 -7.16 -0.40
CA GLU A 509 23.81 -6.39 -1.49
C GLU A 509 24.70 -5.25 -0.98
N LEU A 510 24.26 -4.49 0.03
CA LEU A 510 25.04 -3.47 0.72
C LEU A 510 26.38 -4.03 1.26
N MET A 511 26.31 -5.20 1.92
CA MET A 511 27.49 -5.86 2.50
C MET A 511 28.47 -6.33 1.43
N LEU A 512 27.98 -6.96 0.36
CA LEU A 512 28.81 -7.44 -0.75
C LEU A 512 29.42 -6.29 -1.55
N GLY A 513 28.69 -5.20 -1.76
CA GLY A 513 29.20 -3.98 -2.36
C GLY A 513 30.30 -3.33 -1.51
N ALA A 514 30.09 -3.27 -0.18
CA ALA A 514 31.10 -2.78 0.76
C ALA A 514 32.33 -3.69 0.83
N GLU A 515 32.18 -5.02 0.76
CA GLU A 515 33.32 -5.94 0.73
C GLU A 515 34.12 -5.79 -0.57
N LYS A 516 33.47 -5.65 -1.73
CA LYS A 516 34.13 -5.30 -2.99
C LYS A 516 34.87 -3.96 -2.90
N LEU A 517 34.28 -2.93 -2.31
CA LEU A 517 34.92 -1.62 -2.08
C LEU A 517 36.15 -1.73 -1.17
N VAL A 518 36.06 -2.44 -0.06
CA VAL A 518 37.21 -2.70 0.83
C VAL A 518 38.31 -3.46 0.08
N ARG A 519 37.95 -4.50 -0.68
CA ARG A 519 38.92 -5.32 -1.44
C ARG A 519 39.60 -4.53 -2.57
N ALA A 520 38.89 -3.59 -3.21
CA ALA A 520 39.40 -2.81 -4.34
C ALA A 520 40.18 -1.55 -3.94
N ASN A 521 39.81 -0.87 -2.85
CA ASN A 521 40.22 0.52 -2.60
C ASN A 521 41.01 0.74 -1.28
N SER A 522 41.20 -0.28 -0.43
CA SER A 522 41.75 -0.08 0.92
C SER A 522 43.27 -0.22 1.04
N THR A 523 43.99 0.83 0.67
CA THR A 523 45.41 1.02 1.06
C THR A 523 45.57 1.53 2.49
N THR A 524 44.55 2.19 3.07
CA THR A 524 44.54 2.70 4.46
C THR A 524 43.44 2.06 5.30
N GLU A 525 43.66 1.94 6.62
CA GLU A 525 42.65 1.40 7.55
C GLU A 525 41.52 2.40 7.83
N GLU A 526 41.81 3.71 7.81
CA GLU A 526 40.82 4.77 7.95
C GLU A 526 39.70 4.66 6.89
N ALA A 527 40.07 4.37 5.64
CA ALA A 527 39.10 4.12 4.57
C ALA A 527 38.26 2.85 4.83
N ARG A 528 38.80 1.84 5.51
CA ARG A 528 38.04 0.64 5.90
C ARG A 528 37.06 0.94 7.01
N GLU A 529 37.46 1.65 8.06
CA GLU A 529 36.56 1.97 9.17
C GLU A 529 35.44 2.91 8.72
N LYS A 530 35.73 3.89 7.84
CA LYS A 530 34.68 4.73 7.25
C LYS A 530 33.64 3.90 6.47
N ILE A 531 34.08 2.92 5.67
CA ILE A 531 33.14 2.01 4.97
C ILE A 531 32.35 1.15 5.97
N ARG A 532 32.95 0.67 7.07
CA ARG A 532 32.23 -0.05 8.13
C ARG A 532 31.20 0.82 8.85
N GLU A 533 31.52 2.09 9.10
CA GLU A 533 30.61 3.05 9.72
C GLU A 533 29.44 3.38 8.79
N ASP A 534 29.73 3.75 7.53
CA ASP A 534 28.70 3.98 6.50
C ASP A 534 27.75 2.77 6.39
N VAL A 535 28.29 1.55 6.31
CA VAL A 535 27.48 0.31 6.27
C VAL A 535 26.64 0.13 7.53
N ARG A 536 27.19 0.34 8.74
CA ARG A 536 26.41 0.13 9.98
C ARG A 536 25.31 1.19 10.13
N ASP A 537 25.53 2.41 9.68
CA ASP A 537 24.52 3.48 9.66
C ASP A 537 23.45 3.22 8.58
N LYS A 538 23.81 2.73 7.39
CA LYS A 538 22.82 2.29 6.38
C LYS A 538 22.00 1.09 6.82
N MET A 539 22.58 0.12 7.54
CA MET A 539 21.79 -0.97 8.15
C MET A 539 20.76 -0.45 9.17
N GLY A 540 21.15 0.51 10.01
CA GLY A 540 20.22 1.16 10.95
C GLY A 540 19.08 1.90 10.25
N LEU A 541 19.36 2.52 9.08
CA LEU A 541 18.32 3.12 8.24
C LEU A 541 17.37 2.06 7.67
N ILE A 542 17.87 0.90 7.24
CA ILE A 542 17.03 -0.21 6.76
C ILE A 542 16.11 -0.73 7.88
N GLU A 543 16.61 -0.89 9.10
CA GLU A 543 15.75 -1.29 10.25
C GLU A 543 14.67 -0.23 10.56
N GLN A 544 15.00 1.06 10.49
CA GLN A 544 14.02 2.15 10.59
C GLN A 544 12.96 2.10 9.46
N LEU A 545 13.35 1.74 8.24
CA LEU A 545 12.43 1.55 7.11
C LEU A 545 11.52 0.34 7.31
N ILE A 546 12.00 -0.78 7.88
CA ILE A 546 11.15 -1.92 8.27
C ILE A 546 10.11 -1.43 9.29
N CYS A 547 10.50 -0.71 10.34
CA CYS A 547 9.55 -0.20 11.35
C CYS A 547 8.51 0.76 10.78
N PHE A 548 8.95 1.69 9.94
CA PHE A 548 8.07 2.63 9.25
C PHE A 548 7.07 1.90 8.34
N ARG A 549 7.52 0.90 7.57
CA ARG A 549 6.66 0.06 6.74
C ARG A 549 5.73 -0.81 7.58
N ALA A 550 6.20 -1.40 8.69
CA ALA A 550 5.38 -2.19 9.62
C ALA A 550 4.23 -1.38 10.24
N ALA A 551 4.41 -0.08 10.46
CA ALA A 551 3.34 0.84 10.86
C ALA A 551 2.43 1.20 9.66
N SER A 552 3.01 1.55 8.51
CA SER A 552 2.25 1.88 7.29
C SER A 552 1.39 0.71 6.77
N THR A 553 1.82 -0.54 6.96
CA THR A 553 1.05 -1.74 6.62
C THR A 553 -0.19 -1.87 7.51
N LYS A 554 -0.12 -1.56 8.81
CA LYS A 554 -1.33 -1.56 9.66
C LYS A 554 -2.39 -0.57 9.15
N GLU A 555 -1.95 0.62 8.76
CA GLU A 555 -2.86 1.65 8.21
C GLU A 555 -3.41 1.23 6.85
N GLY A 556 -2.56 0.72 5.95
CA GLY A 556 -2.96 0.19 4.65
C GLY A 556 -3.95 -0.98 4.76
N LEU A 557 -3.79 -1.85 5.76
CA LEU A 557 -4.78 -2.87 6.08
C LEU A 557 -6.08 -2.24 6.62
N ARG A 558 -6.03 -1.24 7.51
CA ARG A 558 -7.23 -0.59 8.07
C ARG A 558 -8.07 0.05 6.97
N THR A 559 -7.45 0.82 6.07
CA THR A 559 -8.14 1.42 4.93
C THR A 559 -8.66 0.35 3.95
N THR A 560 -7.83 -0.65 3.61
CA THR A 560 -8.20 -1.74 2.69
C THR A 560 -9.37 -2.57 3.22
N PHE A 561 -9.31 -3.06 4.46
CA PHE A 561 -10.37 -3.87 5.06
C PHE A 561 -11.68 -3.09 5.17
N ARG A 562 -11.65 -1.80 5.55
CA ARG A 562 -12.87 -0.96 5.60
C ARG A 562 -13.46 -0.67 4.23
N GLN A 563 -12.63 -0.35 3.22
CA GLN A 563 -13.11 -0.13 1.85
C GLN A 563 -13.67 -1.43 1.24
N ALA A 564 -12.96 -2.55 1.41
CA ALA A 564 -13.38 -3.86 0.92
C ALA A 564 -14.69 -4.31 1.57
N LEU A 565 -14.81 -4.17 2.91
CA LEU A 565 -16.05 -4.43 3.63
C LEU A 565 -17.21 -3.57 3.11
N LYS A 566 -17.02 -2.24 2.96
CA LYS A 566 -18.09 -1.36 2.48
C LYS A 566 -18.58 -1.77 1.10
N ARG A 567 -17.66 -2.06 0.16
CA ARG A 567 -17.98 -2.56 -1.18
C ARG A 567 -18.69 -3.93 -1.12
N TRP A 568 -18.23 -4.81 -0.23
CA TRP A 568 -18.79 -6.15 -0.04
C TRP A 568 -20.22 -6.10 0.52
N MET A 569 -20.47 -5.35 1.60
CA MET A 569 -21.81 -5.20 2.21
C MET A 569 -22.84 -4.67 1.20
N LEU A 570 -22.48 -3.69 0.37
CA LEU A 570 -23.36 -3.17 -0.69
C LEU A 570 -23.70 -4.26 -1.73
N ASN A 571 -22.71 -5.02 -2.19
CA ASN A 571 -22.91 -6.16 -3.09
C ASN A 571 -23.70 -7.30 -2.42
N GLN A 572 -23.51 -7.56 -1.13
CA GLN A 572 -24.29 -8.57 -0.40
C GLN A 572 -25.74 -8.14 -0.18
N HIS A 573 -26.06 -6.85 -0.01
CA HIS A 573 -27.44 -6.40 -0.02
C HIS A 573 -28.11 -6.65 -1.39
N GLU A 574 -27.43 -6.37 -2.50
CA GLU A 574 -28.00 -6.65 -3.83
C GLU A 574 -28.29 -8.15 -4.02
N GLN A 575 -27.35 -9.02 -3.61
CA GLN A 575 -27.55 -10.47 -3.64
C GLN A 575 -28.64 -10.95 -2.65
N TYR A 576 -28.69 -10.37 -1.44
CA TYR A 576 -29.75 -10.60 -0.45
C TYR A 576 -31.12 -10.35 -1.07
N MET A 577 -31.33 -9.15 -1.63
CA MET A 577 -32.61 -8.72 -2.22
C MET A 577 -33.03 -9.59 -3.40
N VAL A 578 -32.10 -9.89 -4.32
CA VAL A 578 -32.35 -10.76 -5.47
C VAL A 578 -32.76 -12.17 -5.05
N ASN A 579 -32.13 -12.71 -4.00
CA ASN A 579 -32.43 -14.05 -3.49
C ASN A 579 -33.70 -14.09 -2.63
N PHE A 580 -33.93 -13.08 -1.79
CA PHE A 580 -35.14 -12.92 -0.96
C PHE A 580 -36.40 -12.89 -1.84
N TYR A 581 -36.46 -12.04 -2.87
CA TYR A 581 -37.61 -12.01 -3.78
C TYR A 581 -37.73 -13.27 -4.64
N ARG A 582 -36.61 -13.96 -4.97
CA ARG A 582 -36.68 -15.26 -5.66
C ARG A 582 -37.31 -16.34 -4.79
N ALA A 583 -36.93 -16.40 -3.51
CA ALA A 583 -37.48 -17.34 -2.54
C ALA A 583 -38.95 -17.03 -2.23
N LEU A 584 -39.30 -15.76 -2.00
CA LEU A 584 -40.69 -15.30 -1.82
C LEU A 584 -41.57 -15.65 -3.04
N ARG A 585 -41.06 -15.47 -4.26
CA ARG A 585 -41.76 -15.88 -5.50
C ARG A 585 -41.96 -17.40 -5.57
N HIS A 586 -40.92 -18.18 -5.25
CA HIS A 586 -41.00 -19.63 -5.28
C HIS A 586 -42.02 -20.15 -4.26
N GLU A 587 -42.02 -19.63 -3.04
CA GLU A 587 -42.97 -20.02 -2.00
C GLU A 587 -44.40 -19.56 -2.32
N ALA A 588 -44.57 -18.37 -2.92
CA ALA A 588 -45.86 -17.95 -3.46
C ALA A 588 -46.37 -18.92 -4.53
N VAL A 589 -45.55 -19.29 -5.52
CA VAL A 589 -45.94 -20.25 -6.58
C VAL A 589 -46.29 -21.63 -6.02
N ASN A 590 -45.61 -22.09 -4.97
CA ASN A 590 -45.88 -23.40 -4.36
C ASN A 590 -47.11 -23.42 -3.45
N ARG A 591 -47.47 -22.30 -2.81
CA ARG A 591 -48.69 -22.19 -1.97
C ARG A 591 -49.93 -21.77 -2.76
N THR A 592 -49.78 -21.05 -3.87
CA THR A 592 -50.91 -20.60 -4.69
C THR A 592 -51.56 -21.77 -5.43
N SER A 593 -52.88 -21.90 -5.29
CA SER A 593 -53.63 -22.81 -6.16
C SER A 593 -53.86 -22.15 -7.54
N THR A 594 -54.37 -22.91 -8.51
CA THR A 594 -54.50 -22.45 -9.92
C THR A 594 -55.38 -21.21 -10.13
N SER A 595 -56.09 -20.72 -9.11
CA SER A 595 -56.85 -19.46 -9.15
C SER A 595 -56.01 -18.19 -9.00
N GLU A 596 -54.78 -18.26 -8.47
CA GLU A 596 -54.07 -17.07 -7.94
C GLU A 596 -52.96 -16.52 -8.87
N LEU A 597 -53.01 -16.84 -10.17
CA LEU A 597 -52.08 -16.33 -11.19
C LEU A 597 -51.96 -14.78 -11.22
N GLY A 598 -53.00 -14.07 -10.75
CA GLY A 598 -52.97 -12.61 -10.57
C GLY A 598 -51.99 -12.14 -9.49
N PHE A 599 -51.78 -12.91 -8.42
CA PHE A 599 -50.86 -12.54 -7.34
C PHE A 599 -49.40 -12.54 -7.82
N VAL A 600 -48.98 -13.58 -8.55
CA VAL A 600 -47.60 -13.66 -9.09
C VAL A 600 -47.28 -12.46 -10.00
N LYS A 601 -48.25 -12.01 -10.81
CA LYS A 601 -48.12 -10.79 -11.63
C LYS A 601 -48.05 -9.50 -10.79
N SER A 602 -48.81 -9.44 -9.70
CA SER A 602 -48.76 -8.31 -8.75
C SER A 602 -47.42 -8.24 -8.02
N LEU A 603 -46.89 -9.40 -7.59
CA LEU A 603 -45.57 -9.51 -6.97
C LEU A 603 -44.45 -9.10 -7.94
N ASP A 604 -44.50 -9.57 -9.20
CA ASP A 604 -43.58 -9.13 -10.25
C ASP A 604 -43.63 -7.61 -10.47
N ALA A 605 -44.84 -7.03 -10.54
CA ALA A 605 -45.02 -5.58 -10.65
C ALA A 605 -44.49 -4.84 -9.41
N HIS A 606 -44.62 -5.42 -8.20
CA HIS A 606 -44.13 -4.79 -6.98
C HIS A 606 -42.59 -4.82 -6.88
N VAL A 607 -41.96 -5.93 -7.25
CA VAL A 607 -40.48 -6.05 -7.33
C VAL A 607 -39.92 -5.08 -8.38
N LEU A 608 -40.60 -4.91 -9.52
CA LEU A 608 -40.23 -3.91 -10.53
C LEU A 608 -40.41 -2.48 -10.02
N ALA A 609 -41.47 -2.20 -9.25
CA ALA A 609 -41.71 -0.89 -8.66
C ALA A 609 -40.66 -0.52 -7.60
N MET A 610 -40.28 -1.45 -6.71
CA MET A 610 -39.26 -1.19 -5.68
C MET A 610 -37.88 -0.94 -6.30
N LYS A 611 -37.50 -1.70 -7.35
CA LYS A 611 -36.31 -1.41 -8.17
C LYS A 611 -36.30 -0.04 -8.88
N SER A 612 -37.41 0.69 -8.87
CA SER A 612 -37.49 2.07 -9.36
C SER A 612 -37.53 3.14 -8.26
N LEU A 613 -37.54 2.73 -6.98
CA LEU A 613 -37.63 3.58 -5.80
C LEU A 613 -36.36 3.54 -4.93
N ASP A 614 -35.37 2.71 -5.26
CA ASP A 614 -34.09 2.61 -4.57
C ASP A 614 -33.24 3.89 -4.75
N GLU A 615 -33.45 4.88 -3.89
CA GLU A 615 -32.34 5.78 -3.53
C GLU A 615 -31.26 4.96 -2.79
N PRO A 616 -29.98 5.03 -3.18
CA PRO A 616 -28.92 4.20 -2.60
C PRO A 616 -28.48 4.64 -1.18
N SER A 617 -29.31 5.39 -0.46
CA SER A 617 -29.00 6.10 0.79
C SER A 617 -29.24 5.27 2.06
N THR A 618 -30.04 4.20 2.00
CA THR A 618 -30.49 3.41 3.17
C THR A 618 -30.01 1.95 3.21
N VAL A 619 -29.39 1.48 2.13
CA VAL A 619 -29.01 0.08 1.82
C VAL A 619 -28.25 -0.66 2.96
N VAL A 620 -27.42 0.06 3.72
CA VAL A 620 -26.85 -0.46 4.97
C VAL A 620 -26.95 0.66 6.01
N PRO A 621 -27.52 0.43 7.21
CA PRO A 621 -27.54 1.44 8.25
C PRO A 621 -26.12 1.93 8.57
N THR A 622 -25.88 3.23 8.53
CA THR A 622 -24.53 3.81 8.70
C THR A 622 -23.87 3.33 10.00
N GLY A 623 -24.63 3.29 11.10
CA GLY A 623 -24.17 2.79 12.39
C GLY A 623 -23.71 1.32 12.38
N THR A 624 -24.24 0.49 11.47
CA THR A 624 -23.78 -0.88 11.24
C THR A 624 -22.40 -0.88 10.57
N LEU A 625 -22.23 -0.15 9.46
CA LEU A 625 -20.93 -0.02 8.79
C LEU A 625 -19.86 0.59 9.72
N ASP A 626 -20.24 1.57 10.55
CA ASP A 626 -19.36 2.15 11.55
C ASP A 626 -19.02 1.18 12.68
N SER A 627 -19.96 0.29 13.07
CA SER A 627 -19.71 -0.77 14.06
C SER A 627 -18.71 -1.80 13.55
N LEU A 628 -18.93 -2.29 12.33
CA LEU A 628 -18.00 -3.21 11.66
C LEU A 628 -16.63 -2.55 11.42
N GLY A 629 -16.62 -1.27 11.07
CA GLY A 629 -15.40 -0.46 10.94
C GLY A 629 -14.62 -0.38 12.26
N ARG A 630 -15.27 -0.03 13.37
CA ARG A 630 -14.65 -0.02 14.71
C ARG A 630 -14.14 -1.40 15.15
N ALA A 631 -14.84 -2.47 14.77
CA ALA A 631 -14.36 -3.83 15.03
C ALA A 631 -13.06 -4.13 14.26
N ILE A 632 -13.02 -3.84 12.95
CA ILE A 632 -11.80 -3.93 12.12
C ILE A 632 -10.66 -3.12 12.75
N ASP A 633 -10.91 -1.85 13.12
CA ASP A 633 -9.93 -0.99 13.78
C ASP A 633 -9.37 -1.66 15.04
N GLY A 634 -10.25 -2.13 15.92
CA GLY A 634 -9.88 -2.80 17.18
C GLY A 634 -9.21 -4.17 17.04
N HIS A 635 -9.29 -4.83 15.88
CA HIS A 635 -8.46 -5.99 15.57
C HIS A 635 -7.06 -5.58 15.08
N ILE A 636 -6.97 -4.51 14.29
CA ILE A 636 -5.70 -3.98 13.74
C ILE A 636 -4.86 -3.29 14.84
N ASP A 637 -5.51 -2.60 15.78
CA ASP A 637 -4.85 -1.98 16.93
C ASP A 637 -4.24 -3.01 17.89
N ARG A 638 -4.83 -4.21 17.97
CA ARG A 638 -4.32 -5.36 18.75
C ARG A 638 -3.17 -6.11 18.08
N LEU A 639 -2.86 -5.84 16.82
CA LEU A 639 -1.67 -6.40 16.18
C LEU A 639 -0.42 -5.93 16.92
N GLN A 640 0.45 -6.86 17.32
CA GLN A 640 1.72 -6.48 17.95
C GLN A 640 2.60 -5.75 16.93
N THR A 641 2.91 -4.48 17.22
CA THR A 641 4.03 -3.79 16.56
C THR A 641 5.33 -4.57 16.89
N PRO A 642 6.23 -4.84 15.94
CA PRO A 642 7.49 -5.55 16.23
C PRO A 642 8.29 -4.89 17.34
N SER A 643 8.96 -5.64 18.22
CA SER A 643 9.67 -5.10 19.38
C SER A 643 10.70 -4.00 19.08
N PRO A 644 11.54 -4.08 18.01
CA PRO A 644 12.44 -2.97 17.64
C PRO A 644 11.68 -1.68 17.29
N CYS A 645 10.42 -1.82 16.89
CA CYS A 645 9.52 -0.73 16.49
C CYS A 645 8.58 -0.29 17.62
N GLN A 646 8.65 -0.94 18.80
CA GLN A 646 8.01 -0.47 20.03
C GLN A 646 8.86 0.57 20.77
N VAL A 647 10.04 0.92 20.23
CA VAL A 647 10.82 2.10 20.65
C VAL A 647 10.07 3.35 20.23
N VAL A 648 9.02 3.66 20.99
CA VAL A 648 8.47 5.01 21.11
C VAL A 648 9.66 5.91 21.43
N TYR A 649 9.81 7.00 20.67
CA TYR A 649 10.67 8.10 21.09
C TYR A 649 10.09 8.69 22.38
N LYS A 650 10.46 8.10 23.52
CA LYS A 650 10.48 8.79 24.80
C LYS A 650 11.52 9.90 24.64
N ILE A 651 11.05 11.02 24.09
CA ILE A 651 11.71 12.30 24.24
C ILE A 651 11.75 12.52 25.74
N VAL A 652 12.88 12.18 26.36
CA VAL A 652 13.16 12.56 27.73
C VAL A 652 13.14 14.08 27.71
N PRO A 653 12.17 14.73 28.39
CA PRO A 653 12.19 16.18 28.46
C PRO A 653 13.54 16.58 29.07
N PRO A 654 14.20 17.65 28.59
CA PRO A 654 15.40 18.13 29.24
C PRO A 654 15.08 18.35 30.71
N VAL A 655 15.81 17.68 31.60
CA VAL A 655 15.64 17.87 33.04
C VAL A 655 16.11 19.29 33.33
N ASP A 656 15.16 20.16 33.70
CA ASP A 656 15.45 21.55 34.04
C ASP A 656 16.52 21.59 35.14
N GLY A 657 17.47 22.52 34.99
CA GLY A 657 18.77 22.40 35.62
C GLY A 657 18.74 22.48 37.15
N SER A 658 19.06 21.35 37.80
CA SER A 658 19.58 21.34 39.17
C SER A 658 20.88 20.54 39.25
N GLU A 659 21.95 21.20 39.72
CA GLU A 659 23.11 20.49 40.27
C GLU A 659 22.71 19.90 41.63
N GLU A 660 22.42 18.59 41.68
CA GLU A 660 22.30 17.87 42.96
C GLU A 660 23.13 16.58 42.94
N GLU A 661 23.59 16.18 44.13
CA GLU A 661 24.62 15.15 44.32
C GLU A 661 24.23 13.77 43.80
N LEU A 662 25.23 13.04 43.30
CA LEU A 662 25.11 11.68 42.79
C LEU A 662 24.99 10.64 43.94
N VAL A 663 23.93 10.73 44.74
CA VAL A 663 23.67 9.82 45.86
C VAL A 663 23.24 8.44 45.35
N THR A 664 24.19 7.51 45.28
CA THR A 664 23.97 6.14 44.80
C THR A 664 23.08 5.32 45.76
N SER A 665 21.76 5.33 45.53
CA SER A 665 20.81 4.48 46.25
C SER A 665 20.56 3.15 45.53
N ARG A 666 21.30 2.11 45.89
CA ARG A 666 20.94 0.73 45.53
C ARG A 666 19.67 0.32 46.28
N ARG A 667 18.63 -0.13 45.57
CA ARG A 667 17.68 -1.10 46.12
C ARG A 667 17.42 -2.24 45.15
N ARG A 668 17.42 -3.45 45.71
CA ARG A 668 16.89 -4.67 45.08
C ARG A 668 15.41 -4.77 45.41
N ALA A 669 14.60 -5.16 44.43
CA ALA A 669 13.49 -6.11 44.56
C ALA A 669 13.25 -6.68 43.17
#